data_AF-A0A7C5J641-F1
#
_entry.id   AF-A0A7C5J641-F1
#
_cell.length_a   1.000
_cell.length_b   1.000
_cell.length_c   1.000
_cell.angle_alpha   90.00
_cell.angle_beta   90.00
_cell.angle_gamma   90.00
#
_symmetry.space_group_name_H-M   'P 1'
#
loop_
_entity.id
_entity.type
_entity.pdbx_description
1 polymer ?
#
loop_
_entity_poly.entity_id
_entity_poly.type
_entity_poly.pdbx_seq_one_letter_code
_entity_poly.pdbx_strand_id
1 'polypeptide(L)'
;DPVLLEARLELDRARLAFYELPKAARDELFVKHEAQRAKSSADKAKEDLSAAEREKREAAADRARAEAEAKRADTEAKRLVAEERVRLLGIKESQASLAADLARDRIDLGGFDELLLSWQRPADEILAAKPSKRPSETQIDRVYDQLKTHLADIRTRLAAAIGSVDDPPDALVRVGDDPLQSLPVDVDRKSIAALRDELLTEEARLLQEHEKQKWERMARLFEAMDALDERRLALIPLLSADKRSRLQGFNPTAWDQARREIRHLTLYVRYHLKKSTKFVTELRTTGDTGGSAFIATITALKWMLPIGLFIWWRRRAEETLDAIVKNAREAANRARRGRGPADKPVAERAVRFYKRIRGPFEWLLLIWAVIALLPEAASQMLEVRLLWTALRWLLGGQLVVRGIDAFFSEDHKVARQSRMHTAHLRFRTLKLIGRVVVTFGLVLALTSDLVGHGTIYSWVITVNWIIAIPVALVIVRWWRDVIFQLVELQRKKNAVLKWVAGADEGWQSFPAAVVGGAWLLGHNVAKFIRGRVLGIDLVKRLLAYWFRREVTKQSENRKSMVEDAELDDAAYAALDPELRAEELVGSVADEQVADIIQRIRRPGGAVYAVVGERGAGKSTLLRRIGDRTPDTLLVKCPVDGIAGFHRALRDALGLEPDASDDEVTRTLDKGAADNALLIDDAQHLVQPVVDGLEGVDRLLALARRSSVCCTWVFAFDAVIWAFFSRAREVRPLFDDIIQLKPWSEEGIVRLLEQRSGAAGIQPDFSRLVGDLPDYADEIDEIEALDRARSGYYRLLWDYSLGNPAVSLHFWRASLRVSAAGEHVVRLFDPPSTQDLERLPDSAVFVLRAIVQLDEASVADIAEATMLDRNQVEDAIRYALVRRY
;
A
#
# COMPACT_ATOMS: atom_id res chain seq x y z
N ASP A 1 42.65 -23.93 -32.11
CA ASP A 1 42.47 -23.75 -33.56
C ASP A 1 42.05 -22.31 -33.82
N PRO A 2 42.90 -21.49 -34.47
CA PRO A 2 42.63 -20.07 -34.70
C PRO A 2 41.35 -19.82 -35.49
N VAL A 3 40.98 -20.70 -36.43
CA VAL A 3 39.75 -20.63 -37.22
C VAL A 3 38.51 -20.75 -36.31
N LEU A 4 38.60 -21.62 -35.31
CA LEU A 4 37.54 -21.89 -34.34
C LEU A 4 37.39 -20.75 -33.32
N LEU A 5 38.48 -20.02 -33.04
CA LEU A 5 38.47 -18.83 -32.19
C LEU A 5 37.84 -17.63 -32.92
N GLU A 6 38.20 -17.43 -34.18
CA GLU A 6 37.66 -16.36 -35.03
C GLU A 6 36.15 -16.53 -35.26
N ALA A 7 35.70 -17.76 -35.57
CA ALA A 7 34.27 -18.08 -35.68
C ALA A 7 33.50 -17.85 -34.37
N ARG A 8 34.12 -18.12 -33.20
CA ARG A 8 33.50 -17.81 -31.89
C ARG A 8 33.38 -16.32 -31.65
N LEU A 9 34.40 -15.53 -32.00
CA LEU A 9 34.38 -14.08 -31.85
C LEU A 9 33.34 -13.43 -32.76
N GLU A 10 33.18 -13.92 -33.99
CA GLU A 10 32.11 -13.47 -34.90
C GLU A 10 30.72 -13.82 -34.36
N LEU A 11 30.54 -15.03 -33.84
CA LEU A 11 29.29 -15.46 -33.21
C LEU A 11 28.94 -14.59 -32.00
N ASP A 12 29.91 -14.30 -31.13
CA ASP A 12 29.68 -13.49 -29.94
C ASP A 12 29.40 -12.03 -30.28
N ARG A 13 30.04 -11.47 -31.31
CA ARG A 13 29.69 -10.14 -31.86
C ARG A 13 28.27 -10.11 -32.40
N ALA A 14 27.86 -11.13 -33.15
CA ALA A 14 26.50 -11.23 -33.68
C ALA A 14 25.44 -11.36 -32.56
N ARG A 15 25.75 -12.12 -31.49
CA ARG A 15 24.90 -12.22 -30.30
C ARG A 15 24.78 -10.89 -29.58
N LEU A 16 25.88 -10.17 -29.41
CA LEU A 16 25.88 -8.87 -28.73
C LEU A 16 25.04 -7.86 -29.51
N ALA A 17 25.27 -7.76 -30.83
CA ALA A 17 24.47 -6.91 -31.72
C ALA A 17 22.97 -7.27 -31.69
N PHE A 18 22.65 -8.56 -31.57
CA PHE A 18 21.27 -9.00 -31.41
C PHE A 18 20.67 -8.56 -30.07
N TYR A 19 21.39 -8.71 -28.95
CA TYR A 19 20.89 -8.31 -27.63
C TYR A 19 20.73 -6.80 -27.46
N GLU A 20 21.50 -6.00 -28.21
CA GLU A 20 21.40 -4.55 -28.26
C GLU A 20 20.15 -4.03 -29.00
N LEU A 21 19.46 -4.89 -29.78
CA LEU A 21 18.23 -4.51 -30.47
C LEU A 21 17.05 -4.33 -29.49
N PRO A 22 16.13 -3.36 -29.75
CA PRO A 22 14.87 -3.25 -29.03
C PRO A 22 14.06 -4.56 -29.06
N LYS A 23 13.32 -4.86 -27.98
CA LYS A 23 12.56 -6.12 -27.85
C LYS A 23 11.66 -6.40 -29.07
N ALA A 24 10.93 -5.40 -29.56
CA ALA A 24 10.06 -5.55 -30.74
C ALA A 24 10.82 -5.94 -32.02
N ALA A 25 12.03 -5.41 -32.23
CA ALA A 25 12.87 -5.75 -33.39
C ALA A 25 13.48 -7.16 -33.26
N ARG A 26 13.82 -7.58 -32.03
CA ARG A 26 14.25 -8.97 -31.76
C ARG A 26 13.12 -9.97 -32.00
N ASP A 27 11.92 -9.66 -31.53
CA ASP A 27 10.73 -10.52 -31.73
C ASP A 27 10.42 -10.66 -33.24
N GLU A 28 10.53 -9.58 -34.03
CA GLU A 28 10.36 -9.63 -35.49
C GLU A 28 11.42 -10.48 -36.20
N LEU A 29 12.69 -10.37 -35.77
CA LEU A 29 13.78 -11.21 -36.29
C LEU A 29 13.60 -12.69 -35.95
N PHE A 30 13.10 -13.01 -34.74
CA PHE A 30 12.74 -14.37 -34.37
C PHE A 30 11.64 -14.93 -35.27
N VAL A 31 10.56 -14.17 -35.50
CA VAL A 31 9.48 -14.58 -36.40
C VAL A 31 10.00 -14.81 -37.83
N LYS A 32 10.87 -13.93 -38.34
CA LYS A 32 11.51 -14.11 -39.67
C LYS A 32 12.41 -15.34 -39.71
N HIS A 33 13.18 -15.59 -38.66
CA HIS A 33 14.06 -16.75 -38.56
C HIS A 33 13.27 -18.07 -38.48
N GLU A 34 12.18 -18.11 -37.71
CA GLU A 34 11.28 -19.25 -37.64
C GLU A 34 10.60 -19.53 -38.98
N ALA A 35 10.16 -18.49 -39.70
CA ALA A 35 9.60 -18.64 -41.05
C ALA A 35 10.63 -19.19 -42.05
N GLN A 36 11.89 -18.74 -41.99
CA GLN A 36 12.97 -19.30 -42.81
C GLN A 36 13.29 -20.75 -42.44
N ARG A 37 13.28 -21.07 -41.15
CA ARG A 37 13.51 -22.43 -40.66
C ARG A 37 12.39 -23.38 -41.12
N ALA A 38 11.13 -22.96 -41.02
CA ALA A 38 9.98 -23.71 -41.52
C ALA A 38 10.08 -23.99 -43.03
N LYS A 39 10.47 -22.99 -43.81
CA LYS A 39 10.73 -23.14 -45.25
C LYS A 39 11.85 -24.15 -45.53
N SER A 40 12.98 -24.03 -44.84
CA SER A 40 14.10 -24.97 -45.00
C SER A 40 13.75 -26.40 -44.58
N SER A 41 12.90 -26.58 -43.56
CA SER A 41 12.42 -27.91 -43.17
C SER A 41 11.43 -28.51 -44.16
N ALA A 42 10.59 -27.68 -44.80
CA ALA A 42 9.68 -28.13 -45.83
C ALA A 42 10.44 -28.54 -47.10
N ASP A 43 11.47 -27.78 -47.48
CA ASP A 43 12.35 -28.13 -48.61
C ASP A 43 13.11 -29.42 -48.33
N LYS A 44 13.66 -29.58 -47.11
CA LYS A 44 14.29 -30.84 -46.67
C LYS A 44 13.32 -32.02 -46.66
N ALA A 45 12.06 -31.82 -46.22
CA ALA A 45 11.07 -32.88 -46.23
C ALA A 45 10.70 -33.34 -47.65
N LYS A 46 10.69 -32.41 -48.63
CA LYS A 46 10.50 -32.75 -50.05
C LYS A 46 11.70 -33.52 -50.61
N GLU A 47 12.92 -33.14 -50.22
CA GLU A 47 14.13 -33.89 -50.56
C GLU A 47 14.09 -35.30 -49.97
N ASP A 48 13.79 -35.43 -48.67
CA ASP A 48 13.63 -36.71 -47.95
C ASP A 48 12.57 -37.59 -48.63
N LEU A 49 11.42 -37.02 -49.02
CA LEU A 49 10.37 -37.73 -49.76
C LEU A 49 10.88 -38.26 -51.10
N SER A 50 11.59 -37.42 -51.86
CA SER A 50 12.16 -37.81 -53.16
C SER A 50 13.24 -38.89 -53.03
N ALA A 51 13.97 -38.90 -51.91
CA ALA A 51 14.97 -39.91 -51.60
C ALA A 51 14.30 -41.24 -51.21
N ALA A 52 13.32 -41.21 -50.32
CA ALA A 52 12.57 -42.39 -49.89
C ALA A 52 11.79 -43.04 -51.05
N GLU A 53 11.20 -42.25 -51.95
CA GLU A 53 10.53 -42.79 -53.14
C GLU A 53 11.53 -43.45 -54.12
N ARG A 54 12.76 -42.94 -54.20
CA ARG A 54 13.84 -43.57 -54.97
C ARG A 54 14.25 -44.89 -54.34
N GLU A 55 14.51 -44.89 -53.04
CA GLU A 55 14.90 -46.09 -52.29
C GLU A 55 13.82 -47.17 -52.37
N LYS A 56 12.53 -46.78 -52.31
CA LYS A 56 11.41 -47.69 -52.54
C LYS A 56 11.45 -48.35 -53.92
N ARG A 57 11.74 -47.58 -54.99
CA ARG A 57 11.85 -48.11 -56.36
C ARG A 57 13.07 -49.01 -56.51
N GLU A 58 14.20 -48.65 -55.91
CA GLU A 58 15.43 -49.45 -55.90
C GLU A 58 15.22 -50.77 -55.16
N ALA A 59 14.61 -50.75 -53.97
CA ALA A 59 14.28 -51.94 -53.19
C ALA A 59 13.31 -52.87 -53.94
N ALA A 60 12.29 -52.33 -54.61
CA ALA A 60 11.38 -53.11 -55.44
C ALA A 60 12.10 -53.76 -56.65
N ALA A 61 13.02 -53.05 -57.28
CA ALA A 61 13.84 -53.58 -58.37
C ALA A 61 14.81 -54.66 -57.89
N ASP A 62 15.45 -54.47 -56.73
CA ASP A 62 16.32 -55.46 -56.09
C ASP A 62 15.56 -56.70 -55.68
N ARG A 63 14.35 -56.56 -55.16
CA ARG A 63 13.45 -57.67 -54.84
C ARG A 63 13.11 -58.48 -56.10
N ALA A 64 12.72 -57.81 -57.19
CA ALA A 64 12.41 -58.49 -58.46
C ALA A 64 13.63 -59.26 -59.02
N ARG A 65 14.84 -58.71 -58.86
CA ARG A 65 16.10 -59.39 -59.19
C ARG A 65 16.33 -60.61 -58.31
N ALA A 66 16.18 -60.46 -56.99
CA ALA A 66 16.33 -61.55 -56.03
C ALA A 66 15.29 -62.68 -56.24
N GLU A 67 14.06 -62.35 -56.63
CA GLU A 67 13.02 -63.35 -56.97
C GLU A 67 13.38 -64.15 -58.24
N ALA A 68 14.00 -63.50 -59.22
CA ALA A 68 14.50 -64.18 -60.41
C ALA A 68 15.72 -65.08 -60.10
N GLU A 69 16.59 -64.67 -59.18
CA GLU A 69 17.71 -65.49 -58.68
C GLU A 69 17.23 -66.68 -57.85
N ALA A 70 16.24 -66.49 -56.96
CA ALA A 70 15.64 -67.55 -56.16
C ALA A 70 15.05 -68.67 -57.03
N LYS A 71 14.40 -68.31 -58.15
CA LYS A 71 13.86 -69.27 -59.13
C LYS A 71 14.94 -70.05 -59.89
N ARG A 72 16.19 -69.58 -59.90
CA ARG A 72 17.34 -70.19 -60.59
C ARG A 72 18.28 -70.94 -59.65
N ALA A 73 17.94 -71.10 -58.37
CA ALA A 73 18.81 -71.72 -57.39
C ALA A 73 18.87 -73.26 -57.53
N ASP A 74 20.07 -73.81 -57.73
CA ASP A 74 20.28 -75.25 -58.00
C ASP A 74 20.26 -76.14 -56.74
N THR A 75 20.31 -75.56 -55.54
CA THR A 75 20.36 -76.29 -54.26
C THR A 75 19.36 -75.72 -53.25
N GLU A 76 18.79 -76.58 -52.41
CA GLU A 76 17.80 -76.19 -51.39
C GLU A 76 18.34 -75.14 -50.41
N ALA A 77 19.60 -75.22 -49.99
CA ALA A 77 20.23 -74.22 -49.12
C ALA A 77 20.34 -72.83 -49.78
N LYS A 78 20.72 -72.77 -51.08
CA LYS A 78 20.73 -71.51 -51.85
C LYS A 78 19.33 -70.96 -52.08
N ARG A 79 18.33 -71.84 -52.25
CA ARG A 79 16.91 -71.44 -52.37
C ARG A 79 16.43 -70.75 -51.09
N LEU A 80 16.69 -71.32 -49.91
CA LEU A 80 16.32 -70.73 -48.63
C LEU A 80 16.99 -69.37 -48.38
N VAL A 81 18.27 -69.23 -48.72
CA VAL A 81 19.01 -67.96 -48.65
C VAL A 81 18.41 -66.92 -49.60
N ALA A 82 18.06 -67.31 -50.83
CA ALA A 82 17.45 -66.41 -51.80
C ALA A 82 16.01 -66.01 -51.41
N GLU A 83 15.22 -66.93 -50.85
CA GLU A 83 13.88 -66.66 -50.31
C GLU A 83 13.93 -65.69 -49.13
N GLU A 84 14.87 -65.87 -48.19
CA GLU A 84 15.04 -64.92 -47.09
C GLU A 84 15.53 -63.56 -47.59
N ARG A 85 16.41 -63.52 -48.61
CA ARG A 85 16.81 -62.26 -49.24
C ARG A 85 15.62 -61.53 -49.91
N VAL A 86 14.74 -62.26 -50.58
CA VAL A 86 13.49 -61.71 -51.15
C VAL A 86 12.60 -61.15 -50.05
N ARG A 87 12.43 -61.88 -48.93
CA ARG A 87 11.66 -61.41 -47.78
C ARG A 87 12.25 -60.12 -47.18
N LEU A 88 13.56 -60.08 -46.92
CA LEU A 88 14.23 -58.91 -46.36
C LEU A 88 14.15 -57.70 -47.30
N LEU A 89 14.27 -57.88 -48.62
CA LEU A 89 14.09 -56.79 -49.59
C LEU A 89 12.63 -56.31 -49.65
N GLY A 90 11.65 -57.21 -49.45
CA GLY A 90 10.25 -56.81 -49.25
C GLY A 90 10.03 -56.00 -47.96
N ILE A 91 10.77 -56.30 -46.90
CA ILE A 91 10.77 -55.50 -45.67
C ILE A 91 11.41 -54.12 -45.93
N LYS A 92 12.54 -54.06 -46.64
CA LYS A 92 13.18 -52.81 -47.07
C LYS A 92 12.24 -51.92 -47.87
N GLU A 93 11.48 -52.52 -48.80
CA GLU A 93 10.44 -51.82 -49.57
C GLU A 93 9.34 -51.26 -48.65
N SER A 94 8.90 -52.01 -47.64
CA SER A 94 7.91 -51.53 -46.65
C SER A 94 8.45 -50.38 -45.79
N GLN A 95 9.71 -50.46 -45.35
CA GLN A 95 10.38 -49.42 -44.57
C GLN A 95 10.56 -48.14 -45.37
N ALA A 96 10.97 -48.23 -46.64
CA ALA A 96 11.06 -47.08 -47.54
C ALA A 96 9.68 -46.46 -47.83
N SER A 97 8.62 -47.28 -47.90
CA SER A 97 7.25 -46.76 -48.00
C SER A 97 6.85 -45.98 -46.76
N LEU A 98 7.12 -46.50 -45.56
CA LEU A 98 6.87 -45.79 -44.31
C LEU A 98 7.68 -44.48 -44.24
N ALA A 99 8.95 -44.49 -44.63
CA ALA A 99 9.79 -43.29 -44.69
C ALA A 99 9.20 -42.21 -45.62
N ALA A 100 8.68 -42.61 -46.78
CA ALA A 100 8.00 -41.70 -47.70
C ALA A 100 6.70 -41.14 -47.09
N ASP A 101 5.92 -41.97 -46.40
CA ASP A 101 4.69 -41.55 -45.73
C ASP A 101 4.98 -40.55 -44.59
N LEU A 102 6.01 -40.80 -43.77
CA LEU A 102 6.48 -39.87 -42.73
C LEU A 102 6.97 -38.53 -43.33
N ALA A 103 7.61 -38.55 -44.49
CA ALA A 103 8.04 -37.32 -45.17
C ALA A 103 6.84 -36.51 -45.72
N ARG A 104 5.82 -37.19 -46.27
CA ARG A 104 4.56 -36.54 -46.70
C ARG A 104 3.82 -35.92 -45.53
N ASP A 105 3.67 -36.66 -44.43
CA ASP A 105 3.02 -36.17 -43.22
C ASP A 105 3.71 -34.90 -42.68
N ARG A 106 5.04 -34.82 -42.75
CA ARG A 106 5.79 -33.62 -42.34
C ARG A 106 5.50 -32.41 -43.25
N ILE A 107 5.36 -32.62 -44.57
CA ILE A 107 4.97 -31.56 -45.51
C ILE A 107 3.55 -31.08 -45.20
N ASP A 108 2.62 -32.00 -44.97
CA ASP A 108 1.23 -31.69 -44.64
C ASP A 108 1.11 -30.92 -43.32
N LEU A 109 1.92 -31.25 -42.31
CA LEU A 109 2.03 -30.49 -41.06
C LEU A 109 2.51 -29.06 -41.30
N GLY A 110 3.50 -28.85 -42.17
CA GLY A 110 3.96 -27.50 -42.54
C GLY A 110 2.87 -26.68 -43.24
N GLY A 111 2.11 -27.31 -44.15
CA GLY A 111 0.96 -26.65 -44.81
C GLY A 111 -0.18 -26.32 -43.84
N PHE A 112 -0.35 -27.09 -42.78
CA PHE A 112 -1.33 -26.81 -41.73
C PHE A 112 -1.01 -25.52 -40.96
N ASP A 113 0.27 -25.21 -40.69
CA ASP A 113 0.66 -23.98 -39.98
C ASP A 113 0.30 -22.71 -40.79
N GLU A 114 0.51 -22.73 -42.12
CA GLU A 114 0.09 -21.63 -43.00
C GLU A 114 -1.44 -21.47 -43.01
N LEU A 115 -2.16 -22.58 -43.06
CA LEU A 115 -3.62 -22.59 -42.99
C LEU A 115 -4.13 -22.04 -41.65
N LEU A 116 -3.48 -22.40 -40.53
CA LEU A 116 -3.82 -21.90 -39.20
C LEU A 116 -3.63 -20.39 -39.10
N LEU A 117 -2.52 -19.85 -39.61
CA LEU A 117 -2.29 -18.41 -39.68
C LEU A 117 -3.38 -17.69 -40.48
N SER A 118 -3.83 -18.30 -41.59
CA SER A 118 -4.93 -17.75 -42.39
C SER A 118 -6.26 -17.68 -41.61
N TRP A 119 -6.51 -18.64 -40.70
CA TRP A 119 -7.70 -18.66 -39.85
C TRP A 119 -7.61 -17.67 -38.67
N GLN A 120 -6.41 -17.42 -38.14
CA GLN A 120 -6.18 -16.50 -37.03
C GLN A 120 -6.25 -15.03 -37.46
N ARG A 121 -5.73 -14.72 -38.65
CA ARG A 121 -5.54 -13.35 -39.14
C ARG A 121 -6.79 -12.46 -39.06
N PRO A 122 -8.00 -12.88 -39.49
CA PRO A 122 -9.19 -12.02 -39.40
C PRO A 122 -9.53 -11.61 -37.96
N ALA A 123 -9.33 -12.51 -36.98
CA ALA A 123 -9.58 -12.22 -35.58
C ALA A 123 -8.54 -11.27 -35.00
N ASP A 124 -7.26 -11.48 -35.35
CA ASP A 124 -6.16 -10.63 -34.89
C ASP A 124 -6.27 -9.20 -35.43
N GLU A 125 -6.68 -9.04 -36.69
CA GLU A 125 -6.95 -7.73 -37.31
C GLU A 125 -8.07 -6.98 -36.55
N ILE A 126 -9.13 -7.68 -36.12
CA ILE A 126 -10.21 -7.10 -35.31
C ILE A 126 -9.73 -6.69 -33.92
N LEU A 127 -8.97 -7.57 -33.25
CA LEU A 127 -8.50 -7.35 -31.88
C LEU A 127 -7.46 -6.22 -31.80
N ALA A 128 -6.59 -6.11 -32.81
CA ALA A 128 -5.59 -5.05 -32.92
C ALA A 128 -6.17 -3.70 -33.38
N ALA A 129 -7.33 -3.68 -34.03
CA ALA A 129 -7.96 -2.46 -34.52
C ALA A 129 -8.40 -1.53 -33.37
N LYS A 130 -8.05 -0.24 -33.49
CA LYS A 130 -8.55 0.82 -32.61
C LYS A 130 -10.09 0.85 -32.64
N PRO A 131 -10.77 1.20 -31.53
CA PRO A 131 -12.23 1.17 -31.45
C PRO A 131 -12.95 1.90 -32.60
N SER A 132 -12.40 3.02 -33.09
CA SER A 132 -12.96 3.82 -34.19
C SER A 132 -12.79 3.21 -35.59
N LYS A 133 -11.94 2.20 -35.76
CA LYS A 133 -11.64 1.52 -37.03
C LYS A 133 -12.08 0.05 -37.05
N ARG A 134 -12.80 -0.40 -36.02
CA ARG A 134 -13.27 -1.78 -35.97
C ARG A 134 -14.35 -2.02 -37.02
N PRO A 135 -14.40 -3.23 -37.61
CA PRO A 135 -15.47 -3.62 -38.51
C PRO A 135 -16.83 -3.65 -37.79
N SER A 136 -17.92 -3.74 -38.55
CA SER A 136 -19.27 -3.79 -37.99
C SER A 136 -19.47 -5.01 -37.08
N GLU A 137 -20.33 -4.91 -36.07
CA GLU A 137 -20.62 -6.03 -35.16
C GLU A 137 -21.06 -7.30 -35.92
N THR A 138 -21.76 -7.15 -37.04
CA THR A 138 -22.16 -8.27 -37.92
C THR A 138 -20.99 -8.97 -38.61
N GLN A 139 -19.93 -8.25 -38.94
CA GLN A 139 -18.70 -8.83 -39.50
C GLN A 139 -17.92 -9.56 -38.41
N ILE A 140 -17.87 -9.01 -37.20
CA ILE A 140 -17.25 -9.65 -36.03
C ILE A 140 -17.98 -10.95 -35.68
N ASP A 141 -19.31 -10.95 -35.69
CA ASP A 141 -20.14 -12.14 -35.47
C ASP A 141 -19.86 -13.25 -36.51
N ARG A 142 -19.64 -12.87 -37.79
CA ARG A 142 -19.26 -13.83 -38.84
C ARG A 142 -17.87 -14.45 -38.60
N VAL A 143 -16.88 -13.64 -38.24
CA VAL A 143 -15.53 -14.13 -37.92
C VAL A 143 -15.59 -15.08 -36.72
N TYR A 144 -16.40 -14.77 -35.70
CA TYR A 144 -16.63 -15.66 -34.57
C TYR A 144 -17.22 -17.02 -35.00
N ASP A 145 -18.23 -17.02 -35.88
CA ASP A 145 -18.84 -18.27 -36.39
C ASP A 145 -17.88 -19.08 -37.28
N GLN A 146 -16.99 -18.41 -38.05
CA GLN A 146 -15.91 -19.05 -38.80
C GLN A 146 -14.93 -19.74 -37.85
N LEU A 147 -14.41 -19.04 -36.84
CA LEU A 147 -13.53 -19.62 -35.83
C LEU A 147 -14.16 -20.83 -35.14
N LYS A 148 -15.45 -20.76 -34.82
CA LYS A 148 -16.21 -21.86 -34.22
C LYS A 148 -16.27 -23.10 -35.13
N THR A 149 -16.33 -22.89 -36.44
CA THR A 149 -16.32 -23.96 -37.45
C THR A 149 -14.92 -24.58 -37.57
N HIS A 150 -13.87 -23.77 -37.70
CA HIS A 150 -12.48 -24.24 -37.72
C HIS A 150 -12.11 -25.00 -36.44
N LEU A 151 -12.51 -24.49 -35.27
CA LEU A 151 -12.32 -25.16 -33.99
C LEU A 151 -13.02 -26.53 -33.92
N ALA A 152 -14.17 -26.71 -34.58
CA ALA A 152 -14.84 -28.00 -34.60
C ALA A 152 -14.05 -29.05 -35.38
N ASP A 153 -13.43 -28.65 -36.50
CA ASP A 153 -12.54 -29.50 -37.29
C ASP A 153 -11.28 -29.87 -36.50
N ILE A 154 -10.56 -28.87 -35.96
CA ILE A 154 -9.33 -29.11 -35.17
C ILE A 154 -9.60 -30.03 -33.98
N ARG A 155 -10.70 -29.81 -33.23
CA ARG A 155 -11.07 -30.68 -32.10
C ARG A 155 -11.28 -32.13 -32.52
N THR A 156 -11.83 -32.37 -33.71
CA THR A 156 -12.05 -33.72 -34.25
C THR A 156 -10.72 -34.37 -34.63
N ARG A 157 -9.83 -33.64 -35.32
CA ARG A 157 -8.49 -34.10 -35.66
C ARG A 157 -7.62 -34.38 -34.43
N LEU A 158 -7.68 -33.51 -33.43
CA LEU A 158 -6.99 -33.69 -32.16
C LEU A 158 -7.51 -34.89 -31.39
N ALA A 159 -8.83 -35.10 -31.35
CA ALA A 159 -9.43 -36.28 -30.73
C ALA A 159 -8.90 -37.59 -31.36
N ALA A 160 -8.81 -37.63 -32.69
CA ALA A 160 -8.23 -38.75 -33.42
C ALA A 160 -6.74 -38.93 -33.13
N ALA A 161 -5.95 -37.85 -33.14
CA ALA A 161 -4.52 -37.89 -32.87
C ALA A 161 -4.20 -38.36 -31.44
N ILE A 162 -4.95 -37.90 -30.43
CA ILE A 162 -4.83 -38.38 -29.04
C ILE A 162 -5.17 -39.87 -28.95
N GLY A 163 -6.16 -40.33 -29.73
CA GLY A 163 -6.62 -41.72 -29.74
C GLY A 163 -5.59 -42.69 -30.31
N SER A 164 -4.80 -42.28 -31.30
CA SER A 164 -3.86 -43.14 -32.03
C SER A 164 -2.38 -42.88 -31.74
N VAL A 165 -2.05 -42.03 -30.77
CA VAL A 165 -0.66 -41.61 -30.47
C VAL A 165 0.24 -42.79 -30.07
N ASP A 166 -0.33 -43.80 -29.39
CA ASP A 166 0.42 -44.97 -28.92
C ASP A 166 0.35 -46.17 -29.88
N ASP A 167 -0.41 -46.05 -30.98
CA ASP A 167 -0.57 -47.16 -31.94
C ASP A 167 0.71 -47.35 -32.77
N PRO A 168 1.15 -48.60 -33.01
CA PRO A 168 2.28 -48.86 -33.92
C PRO A 168 1.95 -48.44 -35.36
N PRO A 169 2.96 -48.25 -36.24
CA PRO A 169 2.72 -47.98 -37.65
C PRO A 169 2.11 -49.20 -38.35
N ASP A 170 0.93 -49.05 -38.95
CA ASP A 170 0.22 -50.11 -39.68
C ASP A 170 1.01 -50.63 -40.90
N ALA A 171 1.86 -49.78 -41.50
CA ALA A 171 2.62 -50.08 -42.70
C ALA A 171 3.95 -50.81 -42.47
N LEU A 172 4.38 -50.99 -41.20
CA LEU A 172 5.69 -51.55 -40.89
C LEU A 172 5.64 -53.08 -40.75
N VAL A 173 6.30 -53.78 -41.67
CA VAL A 173 6.57 -55.22 -41.54
C VAL A 173 7.86 -55.40 -40.74
N ARG A 174 7.79 -56.11 -39.60
CA ARG A 174 8.96 -56.34 -38.73
C ARG A 174 9.90 -57.41 -39.30
N VAL A 175 11.20 -57.26 -39.07
CA VAL A 175 12.24 -58.21 -39.52
C VAL A 175 12.01 -59.62 -38.96
N GLY A 176 11.49 -59.76 -37.73
CA GLY A 176 11.20 -61.06 -37.09
C GLY A 176 12.46 -61.84 -36.73
N ASP A 177 12.36 -63.14 -36.39
CA ASP A 177 13.53 -63.99 -36.08
C ASP A 177 14.29 -64.45 -37.34
N ASP A 178 15.53 -64.94 -37.18
CA ASP A 178 16.39 -65.38 -38.30
C ASP A 178 16.13 -66.87 -38.61
N PRO A 179 15.44 -67.19 -39.73
CA PRO A 179 15.12 -68.57 -40.08
C PRO A 179 16.34 -69.37 -40.55
N LEU A 180 17.46 -68.71 -40.84
CA LEU A 180 18.68 -69.34 -41.35
C LEU A 180 19.64 -69.78 -40.23
N GLN A 181 19.32 -69.54 -38.95
CA GLN A 181 20.18 -69.92 -37.82
C GLN A 181 20.50 -71.42 -37.76
N SER A 182 19.61 -72.28 -38.25
CA SER A 182 19.73 -73.75 -38.19
C SER A 182 20.52 -74.39 -39.34
N LEU A 183 20.94 -73.61 -40.35
CA LEU A 183 21.67 -74.14 -41.52
C LEU A 183 23.17 -74.45 -41.19
N PRO A 184 23.89 -75.21 -42.03
CA PRO A 184 25.35 -75.46 -41.90
C PRO A 184 26.26 -74.27 -42.27
N VAL A 185 27.47 -74.20 -41.70
CA VAL A 185 28.44 -73.07 -41.81
C VAL A 185 29.00 -72.83 -43.23
N ASP A 186 28.85 -73.78 -44.15
CA ASP A 186 29.36 -73.74 -45.55
C ASP A 186 28.59 -72.77 -46.49
N VAL A 187 27.51 -72.15 -46.02
CA VAL A 187 26.69 -71.23 -46.82
C VAL A 187 27.06 -69.78 -46.49
N ASP A 188 27.38 -68.96 -47.50
CA ASP A 188 27.69 -67.53 -47.30
C ASP A 188 26.46 -66.75 -46.82
N ARG A 189 26.44 -66.40 -45.53
CA ARG A 189 25.37 -65.63 -44.87
C ARG A 189 25.74 -64.18 -44.58
N LYS A 190 26.96 -63.75 -44.87
CA LYS A 190 27.46 -62.44 -44.43
C LYS A 190 26.65 -61.29 -45.01
N SER A 191 26.27 -61.40 -46.28
CA SER A 191 25.46 -60.39 -46.98
C SER A 191 24.04 -60.29 -46.43
N ILE A 192 23.42 -61.42 -46.05
CA ILE A 192 22.09 -61.45 -45.42
C ILE A 192 22.14 -60.92 -44.00
N ALA A 193 23.15 -61.30 -43.22
CA ALA A 193 23.34 -60.81 -41.86
C ALA A 193 23.55 -59.28 -41.84
N ALA A 194 24.34 -58.74 -42.78
CA ALA A 194 24.54 -57.30 -42.93
C ALA A 194 23.24 -56.58 -43.32
N LEU A 195 22.47 -57.12 -44.29
CA LEU A 195 21.18 -56.55 -44.67
C LEU A 195 20.17 -56.58 -43.51
N ARG A 196 20.20 -57.64 -42.70
CA ARG A 196 19.32 -57.76 -41.53
C ARG A 196 19.66 -56.75 -40.43
N ASP A 197 20.94 -56.51 -40.16
CA ASP A 197 21.40 -55.50 -39.20
C ASP A 197 21.05 -54.07 -39.65
N GLU A 198 21.19 -53.78 -40.95
CA GLU A 198 20.74 -52.54 -41.58
C GLU A 198 19.23 -52.33 -41.36
N LEU A 199 18.40 -53.35 -41.66
CA LEU A 199 16.95 -53.28 -41.52
C LEU A 199 16.49 -53.18 -40.06
N LEU A 200 17.19 -53.79 -39.11
CA LEU A 200 16.88 -53.65 -37.67
C LEU A 200 17.21 -52.24 -37.16
N THR A 201 18.32 -51.67 -37.62
CA THR A 201 18.70 -50.30 -37.28
C THR A 201 17.71 -49.29 -37.85
N GLU A 202 17.32 -49.46 -39.11
CA GLU A 202 16.33 -48.60 -39.76
C GLU A 202 14.91 -48.82 -39.18
N GLU A 203 14.53 -50.04 -38.79
CA GLU A 203 13.28 -50.32 -38.07
C GLU A 203 13.20 -49.51 -36.77
N ALA A 204 14.25 -49.54 -35.95
CA ALA A 204 14.31 -48.79 -34.70
C ALA A 204 14.24 -47.26 -34.94
N ARG A 205 14.95 -46.77 -35.96
CA ARG A 205 14.94 -45.35 -36.34
C ARG A 205 13.55 -44.90 -36.82
N LEU A 206 12.91 -45.66 -37.70
CA LEU A 206 11.59 -45.33 -38.23
C LEU A 206 10.51 -45.39 -37.15
N LEU A 207 10.57 -46.34 -36.23
CA LEU A 207 9.66 -46.38 -35.07
C LEU A 207 9.81 -45.14 -34.19
N GLN A 208 11.04 -44.74 -33.87
CA GLN A 208 11.31 -43.54 -33.08
C GLN A 208 10.83 -42.26 -33.78
N GLU A 209 11.07 -42.14 -35.09
CA GLU A 209 10.64 -40.98 -35.88
C GLU A 209 9.12 -40.94 -36.02
N HIS A 210 8.46 -42.08 -36.25
CA HIS A 210 7.00 -42.18 -36.29
C HIS A 210 6.35 -41.77 -34.96
N GLU A 211 6.86 -42.27 -33.83
CA GLU A 211 6.39 -41.85 -32.51
C GLU A 211 6.56 -40.33 -32.35
N LYS A 212 7.75 -39.81 -32.65
CA LYS A 212 8.05 -38.37 -32.54
C LYS A 212 7.09 -37.54 -33.38
N GLN A 213 6.81 -37.93 -34.63
CA GLN A 213 5.90 -37.21 -35.51
C GLN A 213 4.45 -37.25 -35.03
N LYS A 214 3.96 -38.38 -34.51
CA LYS A 214 2.61 -38.46 -33.90
C LYS A 214 2.48 -37.49 -32.72
N TRP A 215 3.50 -37.42 -31.86
CA TRP A 215 3.54 -36.48 -30.75
C TRP A 215 3.62 -35.02 -31.21
N GLU A 216 4.42 -34.72 -32.23
CA GLU A 216 4.52 -33.38 -32.82
C GLU A 216 3.18 -32.96 -33.42
N ARG A 217 2.54 -33.81 -34.22
CA ARG A 217 1.21 -33.57 -34.78
C ARG A 217 0.17 -33.31 -33.70
N MET A 218 0.15 -34.12 -32.64
CA MET A 218 -0.78 -33.94 -31.52
C MET A 218 -0.53 -32.60 -30.80
N ALA A 219 0.72 -32.23 -30.54
CA ALA A 219 1.09 -30.96 -29.92
C ALA A 219 0.68 -29.76 -30.79
N ARG A 220 0.96 -29.79 -32.09
CA ARG A 220 0.56 -28.74 -33.06
C ARG A 220 -0.95 -28.57 -33.12
N LEU A 221 -1.71 -29.67 -33.18
CA LEU A 221 -3.17 -29.62 -33.17
C LEU A 221 -3.73 -29.06 -31.86
N PHE A 222 -3.10 -29.38 -30.72
CA PHE A 222 -3.46 -28.82 -29.42
C PHE A 222 -3.18 -27.31 -29.35
N GLU A 223 -1.99 -26.86 -29.75
CA GLU A 223 -1.62 -25.44 -29.82
C GLU A 223 -2.57 -24.67 -30.75
N ALA A 224 -2.91 -25.23 -31.90
CA ALA A 224 -3.88 -24.65 -32.83
C ALA A 224 -5.29 -24.55 -32.21
N MET A 225 -5.72 -25.57 -31.47
CA MET A 225 -7.00 -25.55 -30.76
C MET A 225 -7.03 -24.42 -29.71
N ASP A 226 -5.97 -24.31 -28.90
CA ASP A 226 -5.86 -23.31 -27.83
C ASP A 226 -5.80 -21.89 -28.40
N ALA A 227 -4.94 -21.67 -29.41
CA ALA A 227 -4.77 -20.37 -30.06
C ALA A 227 -6.04 -19.84 -30.76
N LEU A 228 -6.84 -20.72 -31.37
CA LEU A 228 -8.13 -20.33 -31.95
C LEU A 228 -9.20 -20.10 -30.87
N ASP A 229 -9.20 -20.87 -29.78
CA ASP A 229 -10.19 -20.68 -28.71
C ASP A 229 -9.94 -19.40 -27.93
N GLU A 230 -8.67 -19.06 -27.65
CA GLU A 230 -8.28 -17.79 -27.03
C GLU A 230 -8.82 -16.59 -27.83
N ARG A 231 -8.61 -16.57 -29.15
CA ARG A 231 -9.13 -15.53 -30.06
C ARG A 231 -10.66 -15.50 -30.08
N ARG A 232 -11.30 -16.68 -30.15
CA ARG A 232 -12.77 -16.79 -30.07
C ARG A 232 -13.29 -16.14 -28.79
N LEU A 233 -12.68 -16.42 -27.64
CA LEU A 233 -13.06 -15.85 -26.36
C LEU A 233 -12.80 -14.34 -26.29
N ALA A 234 -11.66 -13.88 -26.81
CA ALA A 234 -11.32 -12.45 -26.87
C ALA A 234 -12.29 -11.61 -27.72
N LEU A 235 -12.97 -12.23 -28.70
CA LEU A 235 -14.00 -11.56 -29.50
C LEU A 235 -15.35 -11.42 -28.78
N ILE A 236 -15.64 -12.21 -27.73
CA ILE A 236 -16.96 -12.20 -27.03
C ILE A 236 -17.41 -10.79 -26.58
N PRO A 237 -16.54 -9.96 -25.97
CA PRO A 237 -16.92 -8.60 -25.58
C PRO A 237 -17.27 -7.71 -26.76
N LEU A 238 -16.80 -8.04 -27.98
CA LEU A 238 -16.98 -7.25 -29.21
C LEU A 238 -18.16 -7.72 -30.08
N LEU A 239 -18.80 -8.84 -29.72
CA LEU A 239 -19.97 -9.35 -30.45
C LEU A 239 -21.18 -8.42 -30.32
N SER A 240 -22.14 -8.58 -31.23
CA SER A 240 -23.42 -7.88 -31.12
C SER A 240 -24.15 -8.22 -29.82
N ALA A 241 -24.96 -7.29 -29.30
CA ALA A 241 -25.69 -7.50 -28.05
C ALA A 241 -26.63 -8.74 -28.10
N ASP A 242 -27.31 -8.95 -29.24
CA ASP A 242 -28.15 -10.13 -29.48
C ASP A 242 -27.31 -11.42 -29.46
N LYS A 243 -26.21 -11.49 -30.22
CA LYS A 243 -25.33 -12.66 -30.22
C LYS A 243 -24.75 -12.95 -28.83
N ARG A 244 -24.28 -11.93 -28.12
CA ARG A 244 -23.71 -12.06 -26.77
C ARG A 244 -24.73 -12.60 -25.77
N SER A 245 -25.96 -12.06 -25.76
CA SER A 245 -27.03 -12.53 -24.87
C SER A 245 -27.44 -13.97 -25.17
N ARG A 246 -27.47 -14.37 -26.45
CA ARG A 246 -27.72 -15.76 -26.86
C ARG A 246 -26.61 -16.71 -26.41
N LEU A 247 -25.36 -16.28 -26.39
CA LEU A 247 -24.23 -17.10 -25.95
C LEU A 247 -24.12 -17.22 -24.43
N GLN A 248 -24.46 -16.17 -23.68
CA GLN A 248 -24.28 -16.12 -22.22
C GLN A 248 -25.53 -16.51 -21.42
N GLY A 249 -26.72 -16.50 -22.04
CA GLY A 249 -27.99 -16.84 -21.39
C GLY A 249 -28.24 -18.34 -21.21
N PHE A 250 -29.37 -18.69 -20.60
CA PHE A 250 -29.83 -20.09 -20.44
C PHE A 250 -30.80 -20.47 -21.58
N ASN A 251 -30.27 -20.61 -22.79
CA ASN A 251 -31.07 -20.94 -23.99
C ASN A 251 -30.42 -22.11 -24.79
N PRO A 252 -31.12 -22.70 -25.78
CA PRO A 252 -30.60 -23.84 -26.54
C PRO A 252 -29.26 -23.57 -27.24
N THR A 253 -29.02 -22.34 -27.73
CA THR A 253 -27.76 -21.97 -28.38
C THR A 253 -26.60 -21.97 -27.39
N ALA A 254 -26.82 -21.44 -26.19
CA ALA A 254 -25.85 -21.48 -25.10
C ALA A 254 -25.56 -22.92 -24.63
N TRP A 255 -26.57 -23.80 -24.58
CA TRP A 255 -26.37 -25.22 -24.29
C TRP A 255 -25.47 -25.92 -25.32
N ASP A 256 -25.68 -25.67 -26.60
CA ASP A 256 -24.82 -26.20 -27.66
C ASP A 256 -23.39 -25.63 -27.60
N GLN A 257 -23.24 -24.41 -27.11
CA GLN A 257 -21.94 -23.80 -26.88
C GLN A 257 -21.25 -24.42 -25.65
N ALA A 258 -21.97 -24.63 -24.54
CA ALA A 258 -21.48 -25.28 -23.34
C ALA A 258 -21.02 -26.72 -23.62
N ARG A 259 -21.75 -27.50 -24.44
CA ARG A 259 -21.30 -28.83 -24.88
C ARG A 259 -19.97 -28.79 -25.64
N ARG A 260 -19.76 -27.77 -26.47
CA ARG A 260 -18.50 -27.58 -27.20
C ARG A 260 -17.35 -27.21 -26.26
N GLU A 261 -17.62 -26.38 -25.27
CA GLU A 261 -16.67 -26.02 -24.20
C GLU A 261 -16.31 -27.25 -23.34
N ILE A 262 -17.28 -28.10 -22.97
CA ILE A 262 -17.01 -29.37 -22.27
C ILE A 262 -16.16 -30.31 -23.14
N ARG A 263 -16.45 -30.41 -24.44
CA ARG A 263 -15.64 -31.22 -25.36
C ARG A 263 -14.21 -30.67 -25.47
N HIS A 264 -14.04 -29.36 -25.53
CA HIS A 264 -12.73 -28.72 -25.51
C HIS A 264 -11.97 -29.07 -24.22
N LEU A 265 -12.60 -28.89 -23.07
CA LEU A 265 -12.05 -29.26 -21.76
C LEU A 265 -11.65 -30.75 -21.70
N THR A 266 -12.48 -31.64 -22.25
CA THR A 266 -12.20 -33.08 -22.30
C THR A 266 -10.94 -33.38 -23.10
N LEU A 267 -10.77 -32.74 -24.27
CA LEU A 267 -9.56 -32.89 -25.09
C LEU A 267 -8.34 -32.28 -24.41
N TYR A 268 -8.53 -31.12 -23.78
CA TYR A 268 -7.50 -30.43 -23.02
C TYR A 268 -6.93 -31.33 -21.91
N VAL A 269 -7.82 -31.91 -21.09
CA VAL A 269 -7.43 -32.85 -20.02
C VAL A 269 -6.78 -34.11 -20.59
N ARG A 270 -7.33 -34.72 -21.65
CA ARG A 270 -6.76 -35.95 -22.24
C ARG A 270 -5.35 -35.72 -22.79
N TYR A 271 -5.13 -34.60 -23.48
CA TYR A 271 -3.80 -34.23 -23.99
C TYR A 271 -2.80 -34.06 -22.85
N HIS A 272 -3.15 -33.30 -21.82
CA HIS A 272 -2.26 -33.08 -20.68
C HIS A 272 -1.98 -34.36 -19.89
N LEU A 273 -2.97 -35.26 -19.76
CA LEU A 273 -2.78 -36.56 -19.14
C LEU A 273 -1.78 -37.42 -19.93
N LYS A 274 -1.87 -37.43 -21.27
CA LYS A 274 -0.89 -38.12 -22.12
C LYS A 274 0.50 -37.50 -21.99
N LYS A 275 0.59 -36.17 -22.02
CA LYS A 275 1.85 -35.44 -21.85
C LYS A 275 2.49 -35.71 -20.48
N SER A 276 1.70 -35.77 -19.41
CA SER A 276 2.20 -36.06 -18.06
C SER A 276 2.64 -37.52 -17.92
N THR A 277 1.91 -38.49 -18.48
CA THR A 277 2.35 -39.91 -18.48
C THR A 277 3.63 -40.12 -19.26
N LYS A 278 3.79 -39.43 -20.41
CA LYS A 278 5.05 -39.47 -21.18
C LYS A 278 6.20 -38.88 -20.38
N PHE A 279 6.03 -37.69 -19.81
CA PHE A 279 7.06 -37.04 -19.00
C PHE A 279 7.50 -37.90 -17.81
N VAL A 280 6.57 -38.56 -17.11
CA VAL A 280 6.91 -39.47 -16.00
C VAL A 280 7.69 -40.69 -16.50
N THR A 281 7.30 -41.25 -17.65
CA THR A 281 8.00 -42.39 -18.27
C THR A 281 9.41 -42.00 -18.68
N GLU A 282 9.58 -40.86 -19.33
CA GLU A 282 10.88 -40.30 -19.71
C GLU A 282 11.76 -39.99 -18.50
N LEU A 283 11.19 -39.44 -17.41
CA LEU A 283 11.96 -39.22 -16.18
C LEU A 283 12.49 -40.52 -15.58
N ARG A 284 11.70 -41.60 -15.65
CA ARG A 284 12.10 -42.93 -15.14
C ARG A 284 13.20 -43.55 -15.99
N THR A 285 13.11 -43.46 -17.31
CA THR A 285 14.08 -44.05 -18.24
C THR A 285 15.37 -43.23 -18.37
N THR A 286 15.27 -41.90 -18.25
CA THR A 286 16.44 -41.00 -18.24
C THR A 286 17.24 -41.11 -16.94
N GLY A 287 16.60 -41.56 -15.85
CA GLY A 287 17.27 -41.89 -14.58
C GLY A 287 18.26 -43.06 -14.69
N ASP A 288 18.07 -43.97 -15.65
CA ASP A 288 18.98 -45.10 -15.90
C ASP A 288 20.11 -44.78 -16.90
N THR A 289 20.01 -43.68 -17.65
CA THR A 289 21.01 -43.27 -18.64
C THR A 289 21.93 -42.17 -18.10
N GLY A 290 22.85 -42.56 -17.21
CA GLY A 290 24.21 -42.01 -17.14
C GLY A 290 24.42 -40.50 -16.92
N GLY A 291 23.43 -39.73 -16.46
CA GLY A 291 23.67 -38.35 -16.01
C GLY A 291 24.62 -38.35 -14.81
N SER A 292 25.71 -37.55 -14.85
CA SER A 292 26.69 -37.53 -13.76
C SER A 292 25.99 -37.35 -12.40
N ALA A 293 26.31 -38.19 -11.41
CA ALA A 293 25.70 -38.16 -10.08
C ALA A 293 25.70 -36.75 -9.43
N PHE A 294 26.64 -35.90 -9.85
CA PHE A 294 26.76 -34.50 -9.50
C PHE A 294 25.55 -33.63 -9.92
N ILE A 295 25.05 -33.77 -11.16
CA ILE A 295 23.91 -32.98 -11.66
C ILE A 295 22.61 -33.41 -10.95
N ALA A 296 22.45 -34.71 -10.72
CA ALA A 296 21.32 -35.24 -9.95
C ALA A 296 21.35 -34.71 -8.49
N THR A 297 22.54 -34.68 -7.88
CA THR A 297 22.74 -34.15 -6.51
C THR A 297 22.44 -32.65 -6.42
N ILE A 298 22.94 -31.84 -7.36
CA ILE A 298 22.65 -30.41 -7.41
C ILE A 298 21.16 -30.16 -7.61
N THR A 299 20.51 -30.93 -8.49
CA THR A 299 19.08 -30.81 -8.73
C THR A 299 18.30 -31.14 -7.46
N ALA A 300 18.59 -32.29 -6.82
CA ALA A 300 17.97 -32.67 -5.54
C ALA A 300 18.20 -31.62 -4.43
N LEU A 301 19.40 -31.03 -4.35
CA LEU A 301 19.71 -29.99 -3.38
C LEU A 301 18.89 -28.71 -3.62
N LYS A 302 18.68 -28.30 -4.88
CA LYS A 302 17.81 -27.16 -5.23
C LYS A 302 16.37 -27.38 -4.74
N TRP A 303 15.85 -28.62 -4.83
CA TRP A 303 14.52 -28.99 -4.34
C TRP A 303 14.43 -29.06 -2.82
N MET A 304 15.47 -29.57 -2.16
CA MET A 304 15.49 -29.75 -0.72
C MET A 304 15.76 -28.44 0.05
N LEU A 305 16.48 -27.48 -0.54
CA LEU A 305 16.86 -26.24 0.15
C LEU A 305 15.66 -25.37 0.62
N PRO A 306 14.62 -25.09 -0.20
CA PRO A 306 13.44 -24.36 0.25
C PRO A 306 12.67 -25.09 1.35
N ILE A 307 12.56 -26.42 1.22
CA ILE A 307 11.87 -27.28 2.18
C ILE A 307 12.65 -27.31 3.51
N GLY A 308 13.98 -27.45 3.44
CA GLY A 308 14.88 -27.41 4.59
C GLY A 308 14.85 -26.06 5.30
N LEU A 309 14.91 -24.96 4.55
CA LEU A 309 14.78 -23.60 5.08
C LEU A 309 13.41 -23.38 5.74
N PHE A 310 12.34 -23.88 5.12
CA PHE A 310 10.99 -23.83 5.68
C PHE A 310 10.89 -24.61 7.00
N ILE A 311 11.40 -25.84 7.06
CA ILE A 311 11.40 -26.65 8.29
C ILE A 311 12.26 -25.98 9.39
N TRP A 312 13.45 -25.51 9.03
CA TRP A 312 14.35 -24.79 9.95
C TRP A 312 13.69 -23.52 10.52
N TRP A 313 13.16 -22.68 9.63
CA TRP A 313 12.44 -21.47 10.01
C TRP A 313 11.24 -21.80 10.89
N ARG A 314 10.46 -22.83 10.51
CA ARG A 314 9.24 -23.19 11.26
C ARG A 314 9.54 -23.58 12.70
N ARG A 315 10.65 -24.29 12.93
CA ARG A 315 11.15 -24.67 14.26
C ARG A 315 11.66 -23.48 15.06
N ARG A 316 12.40 -22.55 14.44
CA ARG A 316 13.10 -21.46 15.15
C ARG A 316 12.31 -20.16 15.26
N ALA A 317 11.25 -19.98 14.48
CA ALA A 317 10.58 -18.70 14.35
C ALA A 317 9.76 -18.27 15.57
N GLU A 318 9.32 -19.17 16.46
CA GLU A 318 8.71 -18.72 17.72
C GLU A 318 9.73 -18.01 18.60
N GLU A 319 10.89 -18.64 18.79
CA GLU A 319 12.01 -18.10 19.57
C GLU A 319 12.53 -16.78 19.01
N THR A 320 12.74 -16.69 17.68
CA THR A 320 13.27 -15.46 17.07
C THR A 320 12.26 -14.32 17.10
N LEU A 321 10.98 -14.58 16.84
CA LEU A 321 9.95 -13.54 16.89
C LEU A 321 9.74 -13.03 18.32
N ASP A 322 9.83 -13.89 19.33
CA ASP A 322 9.78 -13.47 20.74
C ASP A 322 11.03 -12.68 21.14
N ALA A 323 12.21 -13.08 20.65
CA ALA A 323 13.44 -12.30 20.83
C ALA A 323 13.34 -10.91 20.18
N ILE A 324 12.77 -10.81 18.97
CA ILE A 324 12.54 -9.52 18.28
C ILE A 324 11.57 -8.65 19.08
N VAL A 325 10.48 -9.20 19.61
CA VAL A 325 9.53 -8.45 20.46
C VAL A 325 10.21 -7.99 21.74
N LYS A 326 11.00 -8.85 22.38
CA LYS A 326 11.76 -8.52 23.59
C LYS A 326 12.74 -7.38 23.31
N ASN A 327 13.54 -7.49 22.26
CA ASN A 327 14.51 -6.47 21.86
C ASN A 327 13.82 -5.16 21.46
N ALA A 328 12.68 -5.21 20.77
CA ALA A 328 11.90 -4.03 20.41
C ALA A 328 11.30 -3.34 21.64
N ARG A 329 10.85 -4.10 22.64
CA ARG A 329 10.41 -3.57 23.93
C ARG A 329 11.57 -2.95 24.70
N GLU A 330 12.72 -3.61 24.75
CA GLU A 330 13.91 -3.11 25.43
C GLU A 330 14.49 -1.86 24.74
N ALA A 331 14.50 -1.80 23.41
CA ALA A 331 14.89 -0.62 22.65
C ALA A 331 13.91 0.54 22.83
N ALA A 332 12.60 0.25 22.80
CA ALA A 332 11.58 1.25 23.11
C ALA A 332 11.72 1.75 24.55
N ASN A 333 11.96 0.87 25.52
CA ASN A 333 12.15 1.25 26.93
C ASN A 333 13.43 2.06 27.14
N ARG A 334 14.53 1.75 26.42
CA ARG A 334 15.77 2.54 26.44
C ARG A 334 15.59 3.93 25.86
N ALA A 335 14.85 4.07 24.77
CA ALA A 335 14.50 5.36 24.18
C ALA A 335 13.44 6.15 24.99
N ARG A 336 12.73 5.49 25.92
CA ARG A 336 11.59 6.05 26.69
C ARG A 336 11.89 6.30 28.17
N ARG A 337 13.15 6.38 28.60
CA ARG A 337 13.48 6.90 29.95
C ARG A 337 13.04 8.37 30.05
N GLY A 338 11.77 8.60 30.42
CA GLY A 338 11.21 9.92 30.70
C GLY A 338 9.75 10.20 30.28
N ARG A 339 9.05 9.33 29.54
CA ARG A 339 7.64 9.59 29.13
C ARG A 339 6.67 8.49 29.57
N GLY A 340 5.48 8.91 30.03
CA GLY A 340 4.41 8.09 30.62
C GLY A 340 3.80 7.01 29.70
N PRO A 341 2.75 6.30 30.16
CA PRO A 341 2.26 5.07 29.53
C PRO A 341 1.52 5.37 28.21
N ALA A 342 2.25 5.37 27.10
CA ALA A 342 1.70 5.45 25.75
C ALA A 342 2.00 4.20 24.92
N ASP A 343 1.09 3.94 23.97
CA ASP A 343 0.89 2.75 23.13
C ASP A 343 2.10 1.83 22.83
N LYS A 344 1.75 0.54 22.69
CA LYS A 344 2.68 -0.54 22.33
C LYS A 344 3.48 -0.14 21.08
N PRO A 345 4.81 -0.37 21.06
CA PRO A 345 5.64 -0.04 19.90
C PRO A 345 5.11 -0.73 18.64
N VAL A 346 5.19 -0.04 17.50
CA VAL A 346 4.66 -0.52 16.20
C VAL A 346 5.22 -1.90 15.85
N ALA A 347 6.50 -2.14 16.17
CA ALA A 347 7.15 -3.43 15.97
C ALA A 347 6.47 -4.59 16.73
N GLU A 348 5.99 -4.35 17.95
CA GLU A 348 5.27 -5.38 18.72
C GLU A 348 3.91 -5.72 18.08
N ARG A 349 3.20 -4.72 17.56
CA ARG A 349 1.95 -4.92 16.81
C ARG A 349 2.21 -5.70 15.52
N ALA A 350 3.22 -5.32 14.76
CA ALA A 350 3.60 -6.00 13.52
C ALA A 350 3.97 -7.49 13.74
N VAL A 351 4.77 -7.80 14.77
CA VAL A 351 5.14 -9.20 15.06
C VAL A 351 3.94 -10.02 15.53
N ARG A 352 3.06 -9.45 16.37
CA ARG A 352 1.84 -10.15 16.81
C ARG A 352 0.90 -10.43 15.64
N PHE A 353 0.74 -9.46 14.74
CA PHE A 353 -0.02 -9.63 13.51
C PHE A 353 0.56 -10.77 12.67
N TYR A 354 1.89 -10.74 12.41
CA TYR A 354 2.58 -11.79 11.66
C TYR A 354 2.38 -13.18 12.28
N LYS A 355 2.57 -13.34 13.60
CA LYS A 355 2.38 -14.64 14.30
C LYS A 355 1.02 -15.27 14.02
N ARG A 356 -0.04 -14.48 13.83
CA ARG A 356 -1.40 -14.99 13.55
C ARG A 356 -1.60 -15.43 12.10
N ILE A 357 -0.99 -14.71 11.15
CA ILE A 357 -1.09 -14.99 9.71
C ILE A 357 0.01 -15.94 9.18
N ARG A 358 1.01 -16.22 10.00
CA ARG A 358 2.24 -16.95 9.67
C ARG A 358 2.00 -18.28 8.94
N GLY A 359 1.17 -19.15 9.49
CA GLY A 359 0.93 -20.49 8.92
C GLY A 359 0.58 -20.48 7.42
N PRO A 360 -0.56 -19.89 6.99
CA PRO A 360 -0.92 -19.86 5.57
C PRO A 360 0.07 -19.07 4.72
N PHE A 361 0.68 -18.01 5.26
CA PHE A 361 1.69 -17.21 4.56
C PHE A 361 2.95 -18.03 4.23
N GLU A 362 3.49 -18.76 5.20
CA GLU A 362 4.70 -19.58 5.01
C GLU A 362 4.46 -20.73 4.02
N TRP A 363 3.28 -21.36 4.07
CA TRP A 363 2.93 -22.41 3.11
C TRP A 363 2.81 -21.85 1.69
N LEU A 364 2.19 -20.69 1.51
CA LEU A 364 2.13 -20.01 0.21
C LEU A 364 3.54 -19.71 -0.33
N LEU A 365 4.43 -19.20 0.54
CA LEU A 365 5.81 -18.89 0.18
C LEU A 365 6.58 -20.15 -0.24
N LEU A 366 6.42 -21.26 0.50
CA LEU A 366 7.04 -22.54 0.18
C LEU A 366 6.55 -23.08 -1.17
N ILE A 367 5.23 -23.15 -1.36
CA ILE A 367 4.64 -23.69 -2.60
C ILE A 367 5.08 -22.83 -3.79
N TRP A 368 5.07 -21.50 -3.65
CA TRP A 368 5.57 -20.59 -4.68
C TRP A 368 7.05 -20.86 -5.00
N ALA A 369 7.90 -20.99 -3.99
CA ALA A 369 9.33 -21.27 -4.18
C ALA A 369 9.56 -22.64 -4.86
N VAL A 370 8.81 -23.67 -4.47
CA VAL A 370 8.87 -25.02 -5.10
C VAL A 370 8.44 -24.96 -6.57
N ILE A 371 7.35 -24.26 -6.89
CA ILE A 371 6.89 -24.12 -8.28
C ILE A 371 7.88 -23.30 -9.13
N ALA A 372 8.43 -22.23 -8.58
CA ALA A 372 9.43 -21.40 -9.26
C ALA A 372 10.72 -22.15 -9.60
N LEU A 373 11.00 -23.25 -8.89
CA LEU A 373 12.17 -24.11 -9.14
C LEU A 373 11.88 -25.28 -10.10
N LEU A 374 10.61 -25.48 -10.53
CA LEU A 374 10.24 -26.54 -11.48
C LEU A 374 10.80 -26.25 -12.88
N PRO A 375 11.26 -27.28 -13.61
CA PRO A 375 11.51 -27.13 -15.04
C PRO A 375 10.28 -26.55 -15.71
N GLU A 376 10.47 -25.73 -16.73
CA GLU A 376 9.38 -25.05 -17.44
C GLU A 376 8.34 -26.05 -17.97
N ALA A 377 8.78 -27.23 -18.42
CA ALA A 377 7.89 -28.31 -18.85
C ALA A 377 6.97 -28.84 -17.74
N ALA A 378 7.43 -28.84 -16.47
CA ALA A 378 6.67 -29.30 -15.32
C ALA A 378 5.83 -28.19 -14.69
N SER A 379 6.32 -26.95 -14.64
CA SER A 379 5.56 -25.81 -14.09
C SER A 379 4.35 -25.43 -14.96
N GLN A 380 4.44 -25.67 -16.27
CA GLN A 380 3.34 -25.47 -17.23
C GLN A 380 2.36 -26.65 -17.29
N MET A 381 2.56 -27.72 -16.51
CA MET A 381 1.60 -28.82 -16.44
C MET A 381 0.27 -28.34 -15.88
N LEU A 382 -0.83 -28.82 -16.47
CA LEU A 382 -2.18 -28.47 -16.05
C LEU A 382 -2.40 -28.79 -14.57
N GLU A 383 -1.94 -29.96 -14.12
CA GLU A 383 -2.07 -30.44 -12.76
C GLU A 383 -1.38 -29.49 -11.77
N VAL A 384 -0.17 -29.00 -12.11
CA VAL A 384 0.59 -28.05 -11.27
C VAL A 384 -0.10 -26.69 -11.25
N ARG A 385 -0.57 -26.20 -12.40
CA ARG A 385 -1.29 -24.92 -12.50
C ARG A 385 -2.60 -24.95 -11.70
N LEU A 386 -3.41 -26.00 -11.82
CA LEU A 386 -4.67 -26.15 -11.07
C LEU A 386 -4.41 -26.30 -9.58
N LEU A 387 -3.41 -27.11 -9.19
CA LEU A 387 -3.01 -27.27 -7.80
C LEU A 387 -2.57 -25.92 -7.21
N TRP A 388 -1.78 -25.14 -7.94
CA TRP A 388 -1.38 -23.80 -7.53
C TRP A 388 -2.57 -22.86 -7.38
N THR A 389 -3.47 -22.81 -8.37
CA THR A 389 -4.70 -21.99 -8.29
C THR A 389 -5.52 -22.40 -7.07
N ALA A 390 -5.71 -23.70 -6.82
CA ALA A 390 -6.44 -24.21 -5.66
C ALA A 390 -5.78 -23.84 -4.33
N LEU A 391 -4.48 -24.10 -4.17
CA LEU A 391 -3.74 -23.81 -2.94
C LEU A 391 -3.67 -22.30 -2.68
N ARG A 392 -3.52 -21.48 -3.73
CA ARG A 392 -3.49 -20.01 -3.63
C ARG A 392 -4.81 -19.46 -3.07
N TRP A 393 -5.95 -19.93 -3.57
CA TRP A 393 -7.26 -19.50 -3.08
C TRP A 393 -7.55 -20.01 -1.67
N LEU A 394 -7.25 -21.28 -1.38
CA LEU A 394 -7.49 -21.87 -0.06
C LEU A 394 -6.62 -21.21 1.02
N LEU A 395 -5.31 -21.10 0.80
CA LEU A 395 -4.37 -20.52 1.76
C LEU A 395 -4.49 -18.99 1.81
N GLY A 396 -4.68 -18.32 0.67
CA GLY A 396 -4.92 -16.88 0.61
C GLY A 396 -6.23 -16.49 1.30
N GLY A 397 -7.26 -17.30 1.15
CA GLY A 397 -8.50 -17.19 1.90
C GLY A 397 -8.32 -17.27 3.42
N GLN A 398 -7.59 -18.29 3.87
CA GLN A 398 -7.25 -18.42 5.29
C GLN A 398 -6.40 -17.25 5.80
N LEU A 399 -5.48 -16.75 4.97
CA LEU A 399 -4.65 -15.59 5.28
C LEU A 399 -5.50 -14.34 5.52
N VAL A 400 -6.46 -14.04 4.63
CA VAL A 400 -7.37 -12.90 4.76
C VAL A 400 -8.22 -13.03 6.03
N VAL A 401 -8.85 -14.19 6.27
CA VAL A 401 -9.70 -14.40 7.45
C VAL A 401 -8.89 -14.22 8.75
N ARG A 402 -7.68 -14.79 8.83
CA ARG A 402 -6.81 -14.63 10.01
C ARG A 402 -6.26 -13.21 10.14
N GLY A 403 -5.99 -12.52 9.04
CA GLY A 403 -5.54 -11.14 9.03
C GLY A 403 -6.61 -10.18 9.56
N ILE A 404 -7.86 -10.37 9.14
CA ILE A 404 -8.99 -9.56 9.63
C ILE A 404 -9.22 -9.80 11.13
N ASP A 405 -9.18 -11.05 11.60
CA ASP A 405 -9.27 -11.37 13.04
C ASP A 405 -8.12 -10.76 13.86
N ALA A 406 -6.90 -10.79 13.31
CA ALA A 406 -5.75 -10.14 13.92
C ALA A 406 -5.95 -8.62 14.06
N PHE A 407 -6.41 -7.95 13.00
CA PHE A 407 -6.63 -6.51 12.98
C PHE A 407 -7.68 -6.06 14.00
N PHE A 408 -8.85 -6.71 14.01
CA PHE A 408 -9.94 -6.30 14.91
C PHE A 408 -9.66 -6.60 16.39
N SER A 409 -8.81 -7.57 16.69
CA SER A 409 -8.48 -7.93 18.07
C SER A 409 -7.58 -6.92 18.80
N GLU A 410 -6.82 -6.09 18.07
CA GLU A 410 -5.86 -5.15 18.67
C GLU A 410 -6.52 -3.86 19.18
N ASP A 411 -7.65 -3.45 18.60
CA ASP A 411 -8.42 -2.25 18.97
C ASP A 411 -9.31 -2.44 20.23
N HIS A 412 -9.23 -3.58 20.91
CA HIS A 412 -10.13 -3.93 22.02
C HIS A 412 -9.84 -3.26 23.37
N LYS A 413 -8.85 -2.36 23.49
CA LYS A 413 -8.54 -1.71 24.77
C LYS A 413 -9.45 -0.54 25.16
N VAL A 414 -10.22 0.05 24.22
CA VAL A 414 -11.07 1.22 24.52
C VAL A 414 -12.56 0.87 24.73
N ALA A 415 -12.99 -0.38 24.50
CA ALA A 415 -14.42 -0.73 24.46
C ALA A 415 -14.79 -1.98 25.28
N ARG A 416 -14.29 -2.08 26.51
CA ARG A 416 -14.25 -3.34 27.27
C ARG A 416 -15.55 -3.74 27.99
N GLN A 417 -16.62 -2.94 28.01
CA GLN A 417 -17.83 -3.31 28.78
C GLN A 417 -19.11 -3.55 27.98
N SER A 418 -19.28 -3.08 26.73
CA SER A 418 -20.55 -3.30 25.98
C SER A 418 -20.46 -4.24 24.77
N ARG A 419 -19.26 -4.71 24.36
CA ARG A 419 -19.04 -5.40 23.07
C ARG A 419 -18.92 -6.93 23.12
N MET A 420 -19.00 -7.57 24.29
CA MET A 420 -18.82 -9.03 24.40
C MET A 420 -19.94 -9.83 23.71
N HIS A 421 -21.16 -9.29 23.57
CA HIS A 421 -22.29 -10.03 22.98
C HIS A 421 -22.23 -10.13 21.43
N THR A 422 -21.61 -9.17 20.74
CA THR A 422 -21.58 -9.14 19.25
C THR A 422 -20.31 -9.70 18.62
N ALA A 423 -19.24 -9.91 19.39
CA ALA A 423 -17.94 -10.36 18.86
C ALA A 423 -18.01 -11.78 18.24
N HIS A 424 -18.74 -12.70 18.87
CA HIS A 424 -18.89 -14.07 18.36
C HIS A 424 -19.63 -14.12 17.01
N LEU A 425 -20.71 -13.33 16.88
CA LEU A 425 -21.49 -13.20 15.65
C LEU A 425 -20.65 -12.59 14.50
N ARG A 426 -19.86 -11.55 14.78
CA ARG A 426 -18.93 -10.96 13.80
C ARG A 426 -17.95 -11.98 13.26
N PHE A 427 -17.33 -12.76 14.14
CA PHE A 427 -16.37 -13.78 13.73
C PHE A 427 -17.02 -14.91 12.93
N ARG A 428 -18.24 -15.32 13.31
CA ARG A 428 -19.02 -16.32 12.58
C ARG A 428 -19.39 -15.84 11.17
N THR A 429 -19.88 -14.60 11.03
CA THR A 429 -20.19 -13.97 9.74
C THR A 429 -18.94 -13.81 8.88
N LEU A 430 -17.84 -13.34 9.45
CA LEU A 430 -16.58 -13.17 8.72
C LEU A 430 -16.03 -14.51 8.19
N LYS A 431 -16.10 -15.58 8.98
CA LYS A 431 -15.71 -16.92 8.53
C LYS A 431 -16.59 -17.43 7.39
N LEU A 432 -17.91 -17.20 7.46
CA LEU A 432 -18.82 -17.61 6.40
C LEU A 432 -18.54 -16.84 5.10
N ILE A 433 -18.46 -15.50 5.18
CA ILE A 433 -18.14 -14.65 4.02
C ILE A 433 -16.79 -15.05 3.44
N GLY A 434 -15.76 -15.22 4.28
CA GLY A 434 -14.43 -15.66 3.84
C GLY A 434 -14.48 -16.99 3.11
N ARG A 435 -15.19 -18.00 3.64
CA ARG A 435 -15.36 -19.31 2.97
C ARG A 435 -16.10 -19.18 1.64
N VAL A 436 -17.19 -18.41 1.60
CA VAL A 436 -17.99 -18.22 0.38
C VAL A 436 -17.20 -17.50 -0.70
N VAL A 437 -16.51 -16.41 -0.36
CA VAL A 437 -15.66 -15.65 -1.31
C VAL A 437 -14.54 -16.53 -1.84
N VAL A 438 -13.90 -17.33 -0.98
CA VAL A 438 -12.84 -18.26 -1.39
C VAL A 438 -13.39 -19.35 -2.30
N THR A 439 -14.52 -19.96 -1.97
CA THR A 439 -15.15 -20.98 -2.81
C THR A 439 -15.57 -20.40 -4.16
N PHE A 440 -16.24 -19.25 -4.19
CA PHE A 440 -16.66 -18.60 -5.43
C PHE A 440 -15.47 -18.18 -6.29
N GLY A 441 -14.47 -17.55 -5.67
CA GLY A 441 -13.24 -17.14 -6.34
C GLY A 441 -12.44 -18.33 -6.87
N LEU A 442 -12.36 -19.42 -6.11
CA LEU A 442 -11.72 -20.66 -6.54
C LEU A 442 -12.45 -21.28 -7.73
N VAL A 443 -13.77 -21.46 -7.65
CA VAL A 443 -14.56 -22.03 -8.74
C VAL A 443 -14.48 -21.16 -9.99
N LEU A 444 -14.53 -19.83 -9.86
CA LEU A 444 -14.35 -18.91 -10.99
C LEU A 444 -12.95 -18.97 -11.58
N ALA A 445 -11.91 -19.01 -10.76
CA ALA A 445 -10.52 -19.10 -11.23
C ALA A 445 -10.25 -20.43 -11.93
N LEU A 446 -10.71 -21.55 -11.39
CA LEU A 446 -10.62 -22.85 -12.05
C LEU A 446 -11.40 -22.87 -13.36
N THR A 447 -12.61 -22.31 -13.39
CA THR A 447 -13.42 -22.23 -14.62
C THR A 447 -12.73 -21.35 -15.68
N SER A 448 -12.16 -20.22 -15.26
CA SER A 448 -11.41 -19.32 -16.13
C SER A 448 -10.12 -19.96 -16.66
N ASP A 449 -9.40 -20.72 -15.85
CA ASP A 449 -8.18 -21.42 -16.26
C ASP A 449 -8.48 -22.59 -17.22
N LEU A 450 -9.63 -23.25 -17.08
CA LEU A 450 -9.99 -24.47 -17.83
C LEU A 450 -10.80 -24.22 -19.11
N VAL A 451 -11.71 -23.26 -19.08
CA VAL A 451 -12.68 -23.01 -20.16
C VAL A 451 -12.56 -21.56 -20.69
N GLY A 452 -11.87 -20.69 -19.96
CA GLY A 452 -11.80 -19.26 -20.27
C GLY A 452 -13.12 -18.52 -20.03
N HIS A 453 -13.22 -17.27 -20.47
CA HIS A 453 -14.38 -16.41 -20.29
C HIS A 453 -15.52 -16.70 -21.30
N GLY A 454 -15.90 -17.97 -21.42
CA GLY A 454 -16.96 -18.48 -22.30
C GLY A 454 -18.35 -18.55 -21.65
N THR A 455 -19.21 -19.41 -22.21
CA THR A 455 -20.59 -19.61 -21.73
C THR A 455 -20.63 -20.25 -20.34
N ILE A 456 -19.80 -21.28 -20.08
CA ILE A 456 -19.77 -21.94 -18.77
C ILE A 456 -19.35 -20.95 -17.67
N TYR A 457 -18.37 -20.09 -17.96
CA TYR A 457 -17.92 -19.07 -17.01
C TYR A 457 -19.03 -18.07 -16.65
N SER A 458 -19.83 -17.60 -17.63
CA SER A 458 -20.96 -16.71 -17.32
C SER A 458 -22.02 -17.42 -16.47
N TRP A 459 -22.31 -18.69 -16.74
CA TRP A 459 -23.24 -19.48 -15.92
C TRP A 459 -22.74 -19.66 -14.50
N VAL A 460 -21.45 -19.95 -14.30
CA VAL A 460 -20.84 -20.04 -12.96
C VAL A 460 -20.98 -18.72 -12.20
N ILE A 461 -20.76 -17.57 -12.85
CA ILE A 461 -21.02 -16.26 -12.25
C ILE A 461 -22.49 -16.14 -11.81
N THR A 462 -23.44 -16.48 -12.69
CA THR A 462 -24.87 -16.39 -12.37
C THR A 462 -25.25 -17.31 -11.21
N VAL A 463 -24.77 -18.56 -11.20
CA VAL A 463 -24.99 -19.51 -10.11
C VAL A 463 -24.39 -19.00 -8.80
N ASN A 464 -23.19 -18.42 -8.81
CA ASN A 464 -22.59 -17.82 -7.62
C ASN A 464 -23.45 -16.68 -7.05
N TRP A 465 -24.02 -15.82 -7.90
CA TRP A 465 -24.97 -14.78 -7.47
C TRP A 465 -26.27 -15.38 -6.90
N ILE A 466 -26.79 -16.46 -7.49
CA ILE A 466 -27.96 -17.17 -6.96
C ILE A 466 -27.65 -17.77 -5.58
N ILE A 467 -26.47 -18.36 -5.38
CA ILE A 467 -26.01 -18.92 -4.07
C ILE A 467 -25.70 -17.80 -3.06
N ALA A 468 -25.33 -16.60 -3.49
CA ALA A 468 -25.11 -15.47 -2.60
C ALA A 468 -26.39 -15.05 -1.86
N ILE A 469 -27.58 -15.24 -2.46
CA ILE A 469 -28.88 -14.91 -1.86
C ILE A 469 -29.13 -15.72 -0.57
N PRO A 470 -29.13 -17.07 -0.56
CA PRO A 470 -29.32 -17.83 0.67
C PRO A 470 -28.21 -17.58 1.70
N VAL A 471 -26.96 -17.33 1.27
CA VAL A 471 -25.87 -16.93 2.18
C VAL A 471 -26.20 -15.61 2.88
N ALA A 472 -26.67 -14.60 2.13
CA ALA A 472 -27.10 -13.32 2.69
C ALA A 472 -28.27 -13.51 3.67
N LEU A 473 -29.26 -14.34 3.34
CA LEU A 473 -30.38 -14.66 4.24
C LEU A 473 -29.92 -15.33 5.54
N VAL A 474 -28.94 -16.23 5.49
CA VAL A 474 -28.34 -16.84 6.69
C VAL A 474 -27.63 -15.79 7.56
N ILE A 475 -26.89 -14.86 6.95
CA ILE A 475 -26.22 -13.77 7.67
C ILE A 475 -27.26 -12.85 8.32
N VAL A 476 -28.30 -12.45 7.59
CA VAL A 476 -29.41 -11.65 8.13
C VAL A 476 -30.06 -12.39 9.29
N ARG A 477 -30.32 -13.69 9.17
CA ARG A 477 -30.88 -14.50 10.26
C ARG A 477 -30.01 -14.50 11.52
N TRP A 478 -28.68 -14.54 11.39
CA TRP A 478 -27.77 -14.48 12.55
C TRP A 478 -27.78 -13.10 13.24
N TRP A 479 -27.91 -12.03 12.46
CA TRP A 479 -27.85 -10.66 12.98
C TRP A 479 -29.21 -10.09 13.36
N ARG A 480 -30.31 -10.69 12.91
CA ARG A 480 -31.68 -10.22 13.10
C ARG A 480 -31.96 -9.83 14.55
N ASP A 481 -31.77 -10.77 15.47
CA ASP A 481 -32.13 -10.57 16.88
C ASP A 481 -31.24 -9.47 17.52
N VAL A 482 -29.96 -9.39 17.13
CA VAL A 482 -29.05 -8.32 17.58
C VAL A 482 -29.42 -6.96 16.99
N ILE A 483 -29.85 -6.91 15.72
CA ILE A 483 -30.26 -5.66 15.07
C ILE A 483 -31.51 -5.12 15.76
N PHE A 484 -32.50 -5.95 16.04
CA PHE A 484 -33.71 -5.52 16.76
C PHE A 484 -33.36 -5.04 18.18
N GLN A 485 -32.54 -5.77 18.94
CA GLN A 485 -32.06 -5.30 20.24
C GLN A 485 -31.34 -3.94 20.16
N LEU A 486 -30.47 -3.75 19.16
CA LEU A 486 -29.74 -2.50 18.96
C LEU A 486 -30.65 -1.34 18.52
N VAL A 487 -31.73 -1.62 17.77
CA VAL A 487 -32.75 -0.65 17.37
C VAL A 487 -33.67 -0.28 18.55
N GLU A 488 -33.99 -1.24 19.42
CA GLU A 488 -34.77 -0.99 20.64
C GLU A 488 -34.03 -0.15 21.68
N LEU A 489 -32.71 -0.33 21.79
CA LEU A 489 -31.85 0.46 22.67
C LEU A 489 -31.70 1.93 22.22
N GLN A 490 -32.16 2.30 21.02
CA GLN A 490 -32.17 3.70 20.57
C GLN A 490 -33.31 4.48 21.25
N ARG A 491 -32.96 5.51 22.04
CA ARG A 491 -33.92 6.33 22.80
C ARG A 491 -34.91 7.10 21.91
N LYS A 492 -34.48 7.65 20.77
CA LYS A 492 -35.36 8.27 19.77
C LYS A 492 -35.32 7.51 18.44
N LYS A 493 -36.49 7.06 17.98
CA LYS A 493 -36.66 6.27 16.76
C LYS A 493 -37.22 7.16 15.65
N ASN A 494 -36.48 7.35 14.56
CA ASN A 494 -36.98 7.98 13.33
C ASN A 494 -38.07 7.10 12.69
N ALA A 495 -38.83 7.62 11.72
CA ALA A 495 -39.91 6.87 11.06
C ALA A 495 -39.47 5.48 10.55
N VAL A 496 -38.25 5.39 10.01
CA VAL A 496 -37.62 4.13 9.58
C VAL A 496 -37.37 3.17 10.74
N LEU A 497 -36.82 3.65 11.86
CA LEU A 497 -36.55 2.82 13.04
C LEU A 497 -37.83 2.41 13.78
N LYS A 498 -38.87 3.24 13.74
CA LYS A 498 -40.21 2.89 14.26
C LYS A 498 -40.83 1.77 13.43
N TRP A 499 -40.75 1.86 12.10
CA TRP A 499 -41.20 0.79 11.21
C TRP A 499 -40.41 -0.51 11.41
N VAL A 500 -39.07 -0.43 11.51
CA VAL A 500 -38.24 -1.61 11.80
C VAL A 500 -38.63 -2.22 13.14
N ALA A 501 -38.74 -1.43 14.21
CA ALA A 501 -39.09 -1.94 15.54
C ALA A 501 -40.49 -2.59 15.60
N GLY A 502 -41.44 -2.19 14.73
CA GLY A 502 -42.78 -2.79 14.68
C GLY A 502 -42.92 -3.96 13.70
N ALA A 503 -41.85 -4.35 13.02
CA ALA A 503 -41.82 -5.46 12.06
C ALA A 503 -40.93 -6.60 12.57
N ASP A 504 -40.90 -6.84 13.88
CA ASP A 504 -40.09 -7.84 14.57
C ASP A 504 -40.55 -9.29 14.33
N GLU A 505 -41.83 -9.50 14.01
CA GLU A 505 -42.43 -10.81 13.76
C GLU A 505 -42.70 -11.13 12.27
N GLY A 506 -42.74 -12.43 11.95
CA GLY A 506 -43.11 -12.93 10.62
C GLY A 506 -42.06 -12.71 9.51
N TRP A 507 -42.50 -12.76 8.25
CA TRP A 507 -41.63 -12.63 7.06
C TRP A 507 -41.09 -11.21 6.84
N GLN A 508 -41.78 -10.21 7.41
CA GLN A 508 -41.39 -8.80 7.35
C GLN A 508 -40.15 -8.49 8.22
N SER A 509 -39.84 -9.35 9.18
CA SER A 509 -38.65 -9.23 10.04
C SER A 509 -37.32 -9.29 9.29
N PHE A 510 -37.27 -9.99 8.14
CA PHE A 510 -36.06 -10.07 7.31
C PHE A 510 -35.71 -8.75 6.63
N PRO A 511 -36.60 -8.14 5.81
CA PRO A 511 -36.32 -6.83 5.21
C PRO A 511 -36.17 -5.73 6.27
N ALA A 512 -36.93 -5.78 7.37
CA ALA A 512 -36.79 -4.84 8.48
C ALA A 512 -35.38 -4.91 9.12
N ALA A 513 -34.86 -6.11 9.35
CA ALA A 513 -33.50 -6.30 9.86
C ALA A 513 -32.42 -5.83 8.86
N VAL A 514 -32.61 -6.03 7.55
CA VAL A 514 -31.68 -5.51 6.54
C VAL A 514 -31.62 -3.98 6.57
N VAL A 515 -32.78 -3.32 6.57
CA VAL A 515 -32.88 -1.86 6.61
C VAL A 515 -32.33 -1.31 7.93
N GLY A 516 -32.70 -1.90 9.07
CA GLY A 516 -32.20 -1.52 10.38
C GLY A 516 -30.69 -1.71 10.51
N GLY A 517 -30.15 -2.82 10.02
CA GLY A 517 -28.72 -3.10 9.98
C GLY A 517 -27.95 -2.11 9.09
N ALA A 518 -28.47 -1.80 7.90
CA ALA A 518 -27.86 -0.83 6.99
C ALA A 518 -27.84 0.58 7.60
N TRP A 519 -28.93 0.99 8.24
CA TRP A 519 -29.01 2.27 8.95
C TRP A 519 -28.01 2.34 10.11
N LEU A 520 -27.97 1.31 10.96
CA LEU A 520 -27.03 1.23 12.09
C LEU A 520 -25.57 1.24 11.61
N LEU A 521 -25.25 0.55 10.53
CA LEU A 521 -23.91 0.52 9.96
C LEU A 521 -23.53 1.90 9.40
N GLY A 522 -24.41 2.54 8.63
CA GLY A 522 -24.19 3.88 8.09
C GLY A 522 -23.99 4.93 9.19
N HIS A 523 -24.81 4.90 10.23
CA HIS A 523 -24.70 5.81 11.37
C HIS A 523 -23.37 5.64 12.12
N ASN A 524 -22.96 4.39 12.38
CA ASN A 524 -21.69 4.11 13.06
C ASN A 524 -20.46 4.45 12.21
N VAL A 525 -20.51 4.23 10.89
CA VAL A 525 -19.45 4.64 9.95
C VAL A 525 -19.33 6.16 9.89
N ALA A 526 -20.45 6.88 9.82
CA ALA A 526 -20.46 8.33 9.87
C ALA A 526 -19.84 8.87 11.17
N LYS A 527 -20.17 8.26 12.33
CA LYS A 527 -19.57 8.60 13.63
C LYS A 527 -18.06 8.34 13.65
N PHE A 528 -17.62 7.20 13.10
CA PHE A 528 -16.20 6.85 13.01
C PHE A 528 -15.41 7.83 12.11
N ILE A 529 -15.95 8.17 10.94
CA ILE A 529 -15.34 9.12 10.02
C ILE A 529 -15.28 10.50 10.68
N ARG A 530 -16.36 10.97 11.30
CA ARG A 530 -16.41 12.26 12.00
C ARG A 530 -15.35 12.36 13.09
N GLY A 531 -15.18 11.31 13.90
CA GLY A 531 -14.15 11.25 14.95
C GLY A 531 -12.70 11.24 14.44
N ARG A 532 -12.44 10.65 13.26
CA ARG A 532 -11.10 10.63 12.64
C ARG A 532 -10.76 11.92 11.90
N VAL A 533 -11.76 12.56 11.30
CA VAL A 533 -11.59 13.80 10.49
C VAL A 533 -11.29 15.01 11.38
N LEU A 534 -11.78 15.04 12.62
CA LEU A 534 -11.53 16.13 13.59
C LEU A 534 -10.10 16.16 14.17
N GLY A 535 -9.30 15.11 13.96
CA GLY A 535 -7.92 15.02 14.46
C GLY A 535 -6.85 15.62 13.56
N ILE A 536 -7.20 16.08 12.35
CA ILE A 536 -6.24 16.60 11.37
C ILE A 536 -6.16 18.13 11.50
N ASP A 537 -5.00 18.67 11.84
CA ASP A 537 -4.83 20.12 12.14
C ASP A 537 -5.25 21.05 11.00
N LEU A 538 -5.13 20.60 9.74
CA LEU A 538 -5.60 21.35 8.56
C LEU A 538 -7.14 21.49 8.54
N VAL A 539 -7.86 20.46 8.98
CA VAL A 539 -9.33 20.45 9.05
C VAL A 539 -9.81 21.31 10.22
N LYS A 540 -9.06 21.36 11.33
CA LYS A 540 -9.36 22.26 12.46
C LYS A 540 -9.36 23.73 12.02
N ARG A 541 -8.36 24.17 11.24
CA ARG A 541 -8.26 25.55 10.72
C ARG A 541 -9.39 25.89 9.74
N LEU A 542 -9.73 24.96 8.83
CA LEU A 542 -10.85 25.16 7.90
C LEU A 542 -12.20 25.24 8.63
N LEU A 543 -12.41 24.42 9.66
CA LEU A 543 -13.60 24.46 10.50
C LEU A 543 -13.72 25.79 11.26
N ALA A 544 -12.62 26.35 11.78
CA ALA A 544 -12.62 27.64 12.46
C ALA A 544 -13.06 28.78 11.53
N TYR A 545 -12.54 28.80 10.29
CA TYR A 545 -12.93 29.76 9.26
C TYR A 545 -14.41 29.63 8.87
N TRP A 546 -14.90 28.41 8.67
CA TRP A 546 -16.31 28.16 8.32
C TRP A 546 -17.26 28.47 9.48
N PHE A 547 -16.90 28.12 10.71
CA PHE A 547 -17.67 28.46 11.91
C PHE A 547 -17.76 29.98 12.08
N ARG A 548 -16.65 30.72 11.90
CA ARG A 548 -16.68 32.20 11.86
C ARG A 548 -17.69 32.69 10.83
N ARG A 549 -17.62 32.19 9.60
CA ARG A 549 -18.51 32.63 8.50
C ARG A 549 -19.99 32.33 8.77
N GLU A 550 -20.30 31.19 9.38
CA GLU A 550 -21.69 30.79 9.67
C GLU A 550 -22.26 31.59 10.85
N VAL A 551 -21.48 31.76 11.93
CA VAL A 551 -21.94 32.48 13.12
C VAL A 551 -21.94 33.99 12.91
N THR A 552 -21.03 34.59 12.12
CA THR A 552 -21.09 36.02 11.77
C THR A 552 -22.38 36.35 11.03
N LYS A 553 -22.78 35.52 10.04
CA LYS A 553 -24.06 35.66 9.32
C LYS A 553 -25.29 35.59 10.25
N GLN A 554 -25.26 34.73 11.26
CA GLN A 554 -26.37 34.58 12.21
C GLN A 554 -26.36 35.66 13.30
N SER A 555 -25.19 36.16 13.68
CA SER A 555 -25.04 37.24 14.65
C SER A 555 -25.48 38.61 14.11
N GLU A 556 -25.30 38.88 12.81
CA GLU A 556 -25.84 40.09 12.16
C GLU A 556 -27.37 40.10 12.19
N ASN A 557 -28.01 38.93 12.08
CA ASN A 557 -29.47 38.80 12.20
C ASN A 557 -29.98 38.85 13.66
N ARG A 558 -29.15 38.52 14.66
CA ARG A 558 -29.54 38.42 16.08
C ARG A 558 -29.03 39.58 16.97
N LYS A 559 -28.21 40.49 16.42
CA LYS A 559 -27.74 41.73 17.07
C LYS A 559 -28.87 42.68 17.49
N SER A 560 -30.11 42.45 17.05
CA SER A 560 -31.26 43.32 17.28
C SER A 560 -32.18 42.94 18.46
N MET A 561 -31.97 41.81 19.17
CA MET A 561 -33.00 41.30 20.11
C MET A 561 -32.64 41.20 21.60
N VAL A 562 -31.37 41.31 22.06
CA VAL A 562 -31.06 41.28 23.51
C VAL A 562 -29.81 42.11 23.87
N GLU A 563 -29.99 43.17 24.66
CA GLU A 563 -28.91 43.92 25.34
C GLU A 563 -28.46 43.12 26.59
N ASP A 564 -27.41 42.30 26.46
CA ASP A 564 -26.75 41.69 27.63
C ASP A 564 -25.76 42.71 28.21
N ALA A 565 -25.67 42.78 29.55
CA ALA A 565 -24.79 43.72 30.25
C ALA A 565 -23.31 43.31 30.19
N GLU A 566 -22.41 44.27 30.35
CA GLU A 566 -20.97 43.99 30.48
C GLU A 566 -20.65 43.23 31.76
N LEU A 567 -19.48 42.60 31.81
CA LEU A 567 -19.00 41.96 33.03
C LEU A 567 -18.77 43.01 34.12
N ASP A 568 -18.95 42.64 35.39
CA ASP A 568 -18.53 43.47 36.51
C ASP A 568 -17.01 43.74 36.47
N ASP A 569 -16.61 44.94 36.89
CA ASP A 569 -15.21 45.42 36.78
C ASP A 569 -14.24 44.49 37.53
N ALA A 570 -14.66 43.94 38.68
CA ALA A 570 -13.85 42.99 39.45
C ALA A 570 -13.67 41.65 38.71
N ALA A 571 -14.72 41.12 38.09
CA ALA A 571 -14.67 39.88 37.31
C ALA A 571 -13.87 40.07 36.00
N TYR A 572 -13.97 41.26 35.39
CA TYR A 572 -13.21 41.62 34.20
C TYR A 572 -11.71 41.73 34.50
N ALA A 573 -11.35 42.36 35.62
CA ALA A 573 -9.97 42.48 36.10
C ALA A 573 -9.38 41.13 36.54
N ALA A 574 -10.18 40.21 37.09
CA ALA A 574 -9.72 38.88 37.49
C ALA A 574 -9.22 38.03 36.30
N LEU A 575 -9.75 38.29 35.10
CA LEU A 575 -9.33 37.66 33.84
C LEU A 575 -8.21 38.42 33.11
N ASP A 576 -7.58 39.41 33.75
CA ASP A 576 -6.50 40.16 33.12
C ASP A 576 -5.28 39.27 32.80
N PRO A 577 -4.75 39.31 31.56
CA PRO A 577 -3.55 38.57 31.15
C PRO A 577 -2.32 38.82 32.02
N GLU A 578 -2.18 40.03 32.58
CA GLU A 578 -1.02 40.43 33.39
C GLU A 578 -1.17 39.99 34.85
N LEU A 579 -2.38 39.67 35.30
CA LEU A 579 -2.64 39.21 36.65
C LEU A 579 -1.99 37.84 36.88
N ARG A 580 -1.32 37.67 38.02
CA ARG A 580 -0.74 36.39 38.44
C ARG A 580 -1.84 35.35 38.64
N ALA A 581 -1.66 34.16 38.08
CA ALA A 581 -2.46 33.00 38.45
C ALA A 581 -1.95 32.41 39.77
N GLU A 582 -2.84 32.20 40.74
CA GLU A 582 -2.52 31.48 41.97
C GLU A 582 -2.27 29.99 41.71
N GLU A 583 -3.02 29.42 40.78
CA GLU A 583 -2.93 28.01 40.40
C GLU A 583 -2.34 27.86 38.98
N LEU A 584 -1.29 27.06 38.87
CA LEU A 584 -0.49 26.94 37.65
C LEU A 584 -1.09 25.90 36.70
N VAL A 585 -1.55 26.36 35.53
CA VAL A 585 -1.96 25.48 34.42
C VAL A 585 -0.73 24.78 33.83
N GLY A 586 -0.80 23.46 33.64
CA GLY A 586 0.24 22.72 32.93
C GLY A 586 0.33 23.18 31.47
N SER A 587 1.50 23.68 31.06
CA SER A 587 1.71 24.32 29.76
C SER A 587 2.69 23.55 28.88
N VAL A 588 2.77 23.94 27.60
CA VAL A 588 3.81 23.44 26.67
C VAL A 588 5.21 23.71 27.21
N ALA A 589 5.37 24.68 28.11
CA ALA A 589 6.63 25.09 28.70
C ALA A 589 7.06 24.23 29.91
N ASP A 590 6.24 23.27 30.37
CA ASP A 590 6.55 22.43 31.54
C ASP A 590 7.80 21.56 31.34
N GLU A 591 8.02 21.05 30.13
CA GLU A 591 9.20 20.26 29.77
C GLU A 591 10.46 21.14 29.78
N GLN A 592 10.36 22.37 29.27
CA GLN A 592 11.43 23.37 29.24
C GLN A 592 11.78 23.85 30.65
N VAL A 593 10.78 24.09 31.51
CA VAL A 593 10.99 24.42 32.93
C VAL A 593 11.77 23.30 33.62
N ALA A 594 11.38 22.05 33.41
CA ALA A 594 12.07 20.90 34.00
C ALA A 594 13.52 20.78 33.50
N ASP A 595 13.77 21.01 32.20
CA ASP A 595 15.12 20.98 31.61
C ASP A 595 16.01 22.10 32.18
N ILE A 596 15.51 23.33 32.26
CA ILE A 596 16.26 24.46 32.84
C ILE A 596 16.58 24.19 34.32
N ILE A 597 15.60 23.74 35.11
CA ILE A 597 15.83 23.39 36.52
C ILE A 597 16.86 22.27 36.66
N GLN A 598 16.80 21.24 35.81
CA GLN A 598 17.78 20.17 35.83
C GLN A 598 19.19 20.67 35.53
N ARG A 599 19.32 21.65 34.62
CA ARG A 599 20.60 22.26 34.25
C ARG A 599 21.14 23.18 35.34
N ILE A 600 20.29 23.97 35.99
CA ILE A 600 20.68 24.80 37.16
C ILE A 600 21.26 23.93 38.29
N ARG A 601 20.71 22.72 38.50
CA ARG A 601 21.19 21.76 39.50
C ARG A 601 22.46 20.99 39.11
N ARG A 602 23.01 21.20 37.91
CA ARG A 602 24.26 20.55 37.50
C ARG A 602 25.44 21.41 37.97
N PRO A 603 26.53 20.78 38.45
CA PRO A 603 27.74 21.53 38.76
C PRO A 603 28.33 22.15 37.48
N GLY A 604 28.57 23.46 37.54
CA GLY A 604 29.01 24.27 36.41
C GLY A 604 27.88 25.14 35.87
N GLY A 605 28.05 26.46 35.91
CA GLY A 605 27.08 27.41 35.36
C GLY A 605 27.05 27.42 33.83
N ALA A 606 26.05 28.11 33.28
CA ALA A 606 25.82 28.23 31.84
C ALA A 606 25.03 29.52 31.55
N VAL A 607 25.03 29.95 30.28
CA VAL A 607 24.29 31.13 29.82
C VAL A 607 23.22 30.69 28.82
N TYR A 608 21.95 30.86 29.19
CA TYR A 608 20.78 30.46 28.41
C TYR A 608 19.94 31.65 27.97
N ALA A 609 19.32 31.55 26.79
CA ALA A 609 18.29 32.50 26.36
C ALA A 609 16.93 31.80 26.28
N VAL A 610 15.89 32.42 26.84
CA VAL A 610 14.48 32.04 26.66
C VAL A 610 13.84 33.05 25.73
N VAL A 611 13.34 32.60 24.60
CA VAL A 611 12.79 33.48 23.55
C VAL A 611 11.33 33.13 23.32
N GLY A 612 10.46 34.13 23.30
CA GLY A 612 9.05 33.95 23.00
C GLY A 612 8.36 35.27 22.70
N GLU A 613 7.21 35.22 22.05
CA GLU A 613 6.40 36.40 21.79
C GLU A 613 5.91 37.03 23.11
N ARG A 614 5.55 38.32 23.08
CA ARG A 614 4.88 38.99 24.19
C ARG A 614 3.60 38.24 24.53
N GLY A 615 3.39 37.98 25.81
CA GLY A 615 2.23 37.20 26.27
C GLY A 615 2.36 35.68 26.16
N ALA A 616 3.47 35.12 25.64
CA ALA A 616 3.69 33.67 25.56
C ALA A 616 3.89 32.96 26.93
N GLY A 617 4.09 33.74 28.01
CA GLY A 617 4.30 33.24 29.37
C GLY A 617 5.76 33.16 29.83
N LYS A 618 6.67 33.96 29.25
CA LYS A 618 8.11 34.03 29.62
C LYS A 618 8.31 34.35 31.10
N SER A 619 7.74 35.45 31.58
CA SER A 619 7.84 35.88 32.99
C SER A 619 7.25 34.84 33.94
N THR A 620 6.12 34.23 33.58
CA THR A 620 5.53 33.12 34.34
C THR A 620 6.45 31.91 34.40
N LEU A 621 7.14 31.58 33.31
CA LEU A 621 8.14 30.51 33.28
C LEU A 621 9.33 30.81 34.20
N LEU A 622 9.90 32.01 34.14
CA LEU A 622 11.04 32.39 35.00
C LEU A 622 10.66 32.33 36.49
N ARG A 623 9.49 32.86 36.85
CA ARG A 623 8.98 32.78 38.23
C ARG A 623 8.80 31.33 38.68
N ARG A 624 8.27 30.44 37.83
CA ARG A 624 8.14 29.01 38.15
C ARG A 624 9.48 28.32 38.38
N ILE A 625 10.55 28.77 37.73
CA ILE A 625 11.91 28.27 37.96
C ILE A 625 12.39 28.74 39.33
N GLY A 626 12.23 30.03 39.63
CA GLY A 626 12.58 30.61 40.94
C GLY A 626 11.82 29.97 42.11
N ASP A 627 10.49 29.80 41.99
CA ASP A 627 9.66 29.17 43.03
C ASP A 627 10.09 27.71 43.34
N ARG A 628 10.74 27.03 42.40
CA ARG A 628 11.20 25.62 42.52
C ARG A 628 12.69 25.49 42.87
N THR A 629 13.42 26.62 42.94
CA THR A 629 14.87 26.66 43.08
C THR A 629 15.25 27.78 44.06
N PRO A 630 15.44 27.46 45.36
CA PRO A 630 15.51 28.46 46.43
C PRO A 630 16.69 29.44 46.33
N ASP A 631 17.80 29.06 45.70
CA ASP A 631 18.99 29.90 45.51
C ASP A 631 19.00 30.59 44.13
N THR A 632 17.85 31.11 43.69
CA THR A 632 17.70 31.76 42.38
C THR A 632 17.24 33.21 42.52
N LEU A 633 17.96 34.14 41.90
CA LEU A 633 17.64 35.56 41.87
C LEU A 633 16.89 35.91 40.58
N LEU A 634 15.75 36.59 40.68
CA LEU A 634 15.01 37.09 39.52
C LEU A 634 15.11 38.62 39.48
N VAL A 635 15.70 39.15 38.41
CA VAL A 635 15.86 40.59 38.20
C VAL A 635 15.10 40.99 36.93
N LYS A 636 14.19 41.96 37.03
CA LYS A 636 13.52 42.54 35.87
C LYS A 636 14.39 43.68 35.32
N CYS A 637 14.68 43.65 34.02
CA CYS A 637 15.41 44.75 33.40
C CYS A 637 14.51 45.99 33.27
N PRO A 638 14.87 47.13 33.87
CA PRO A 638 14.13 48.37 33.67
C PRO A 638 14.37 48.93 32.27
N VAL A 639 13.51 49.88 31.88
CA VAL A 639 13.54 50.56 30.58
C VAL A 639 14.80 51.42 30.40
N ASP A 640 15.41 51.87 31.50
CA ASP A 640 16.66 52.63 31.55
C ASP A 640 17.91 51.85 31.07
N GLY A 641 17.71 50.67 30.46
CA GLY A 641 18.76 49.82 29.89
C GLY A 641 19.77 49.32 30.92
N ILE A 642 21.04 49.25 30.51
CA ILE A 642 22.11 48.61 31.30
C ILE A 642 22.39 49.32 32.63
N ALA A 643 22.28 50.66 32.68
CA ALA A 643 22.51 51.43 33.90
C ALA A 643 21.45 51.14 34.96
N GLY A 644 20.17 51.09 34.54
CA GLY A 644 19.08 50.69 35.40
C GLY A 644 19.19 49.22 35.83
N PHE A 645 19.59 48.33 34.91
CA PHE A 645 19.80 46.92 35.23
C PHE A 645 20.91 46.72 36.28
N HIS A 646 22.07 47.37 36.16
CA HIS A 646 23.13 47.26 37.18
C HIS A 646 22.64 47.72 38.55
N ARG A 647 21.84 48.79 38.62
CA ARG A 647 21.23 49.23 39.88
C ARG A 647 20.30 48.17 40.46
N ALA A 648 19.42 47.60 39.64
CA ALA A 648 18.48 46.55 40.05
C ALA A 648 19.21 45.27 40.48
N LEU A 649 20.29 44.88 39.78
CA LEU A 649 21.11 43.72 40.13
C LEU A 649 21.86 43.91 41.44
N ARG A 650 22.48 45.09 41.65
CA ARG A 650 23.18 45.41 42.91
C ARG A 650 22.23 45.41 44.10
N ASP A 651 21.06 46.03 43.94
CA ASP A 651 20.01 46.03 44.96
C ASP A 651 19.53 44.61 45.29
N ALA A 652 19.28 43.80 44.26
CA ALA A 652 18.87 42.40 44.41
C ALA A 652 19.96 41.51 45.06
N LEU A 653 21.24 41.90 44.96
CA LEU A 653 22.37 41.24 45.62
C LEU A 653 22.74 41.87 46.99
N GLY A 654 22.07 42.95 47.41
CA GLY A 654 22.38 43.67 48.64
C GLY A 654 23.73 44.39 48.64
N LEU A 655 24.20 44.85 47.46
CA LEU A 655 25.46 45.57 47.27
C LEU A 655 25.22 47.08 47.19
N GLU A 656 26.25 47.87 47.53
CA GLU A 656 26.21 49.34 47.39
C GLU A 656 26.04 49.75 45.90
N PRO A 657 25.42 50.92 45.62
CA PRO A 657 25.08 51.34 44.25
C PRO A 657 26.27 51.49 43.30
N ASP A 658 27.46 51.76 43.84
CA ASP A 658 28.73 51.96 43.14
C ASP A 658 29.65 50.73 43.17
N ALA A 659 29.17 49.59 43.68
CA ALA A 659 29.93 48.34 43.70
C ALA A 659 30.42 47.93 42.30
N SER A 660 31.68 47.49 42.26
CA SER A 660 32.37 47.10 41.01
C SER A 660 31.84 45.78 40.43
N ASP A 661 31.97 45.57 39.12
CA ASP A 661 31.59 44.32 38.47
C ASP A 661 32.35 43.09 39.02
N ASP A 662 33.57 43.29 39.53
CA ASP A 662 34.35 42.25 40.22
C ASP A 662 33.71 41.85 41.56
N GLU A 663 33.12 42.79 42.30
CA GLU A 663 32.40 42.50 43.54
C GLU A 663 31.08 41.78 43.27
N VAL A 664 30.38 42.15 42.20
CA VAL A 664 29.18 41.44 41.71
C VAL A 664 29.55 39.99 41.37
N THR A 665 30.62 39.78 40.60
CA THR A 665 31.11 38.45 40.20
C THR A 665 31.45 37.60 41.42
N ARG A 666 32.23 38.14 42.37
CA ARG A 666 32.58 37.44 43.63
C ARG A 666 31.36 37.07 44.46
N THR A 667 30.31 37.89 44.44
CA THR A 667 29.08 37.65 45.21
C THR A 667 28.26 36.53 44.58
N LEU A 668 28.16 36.51 43.24
CA LEU A 668 27.53 35.41 42.50
C LEU A 668 28.30 34.09 42.65
N ASP A 669 29.64 34.13 42.65
CA ASP A 669 30.52 32.96 42.80
C ASP A 669 30.56 32.39 44.23
N LYS A 670 30.26 33.21 45.25
CA LYS A 670 30.13 32.77 46.65
C LYS A 670 28.85 31.96 46.91
N GLY A 671 27.89 31.98 45.98
CA GLY A 671 26.67 31.21 46.07
C GLY A 671 26.92 29.69 46.07
N ALA A 672 25.93 28.91 46.51
CA ALA A 672 25.97 27.46 46.39
C ALA A 672 26.14 27.02 44.92
N ALA A 673 26.59 25.78 44.69
CA ALA A 673 26.84 25.23 43.35
C ALA A 673 25.60 25.18 42.41
N ASP A 674 24.41 25.49 42.94
CA ASP A 674 23.11 25.47 42.26
C ASP A 674 22.51 26.89 42.08
N ASN A 675 23.31 27.96 42.17
CA ASN A 675 22.85 29.35 42.06
C ASN A 675 22.45 29.72 40.62
N ALA A 676 21.35 30.46 40.45
CA ALA A 676 20.91 30.96 39.14
C ALA A 676 20.45 32.43 39.19
N LEU A 677 20.77 33.17 38.12
CA LEU A 677 20.28 34.53 37.87
C LEU A 677 19.34 34.53 36.67
N LEU A 678 18.07 34.80 36.92
CA LEU A 678 17.02 34.93 35.91
C LEU A 678 16.82 36.41 35.61
N ILE A 679 16.91 36.77 34.33
CA ILE A 679 16.74 38.13 33.85
C ILE A 679 15.47 38.17 33.01
N ASP A 680 14.46 38.87 33.52
CA ASP A 680 13.23 39.16 32.78
C ASP A 680 13.37 40.46 32.00
N ASP A 681 12.64 40.56 30.89
CA ASP A 681 12.64 41.72 29.99
C ASP A 681 14.02 42.15 29.47
N ALA A 682 14.90 41.19 29.15
CA ALA A 682 16.23 41.48 28.63
C ALA A 682 16.21 42.25 27.29
N GLN A 683 15.04 42.36 26.64
CA GLN A 683 14.84 43.23 25.47
C GLN A 683 15.21 44.70 25.73
N HIS A 684 15.05 45.22 26.95
CA HIS A 684 15.38 46.62 27.27
C HIS A 684 16.89 46.93 27.21
N LEU A 685 17.74 45.90 27.14
CA LEU A 685 19.19 46.05 26.94
C LEU A 685 19.58 46.22 25.47
N VAL A 686 18.62 46.04 24.56
CA VAL A 686 18.83 46.03 23.12
C VAL A 686 18.08 47.21 22.51
N GLN A 687 18.84 48.15 21.96
CA GLN A 687 18.28 49.30 21.24
C GLN A 687 18.65 49.21 19.75
N PRO A 688 17.70 49.45 18.82
CA PRO A 688 17.94 49.41 17.38
C PRO A 688 18.58 50.72 16.87
N VAL A 689 19.60 51.21 17.57
CA VAL A 689 20.38 52.42 17.23
C VAL A 689 21.85 52.05 17.04
N VAL A 690 22.68 52.97 16.54
CA VAL A 690 24.13 52.75 16.43
C VAL A 690 24.69 52.53 17.84
N ASP A 691 25.52 51.50 18.02
CA ASP A 691 26.05 51.05 19.32
C ASP A 691 25.00 50.60 20.37
N GLY A 692 23.73 50.49 19.99
CA GLY A 692 22.62 50.09 20.87
C GLY A 692 22.64 48.64 21.39
N LEU A 693 23.70 47.89 21.08
CA LEU A 693 23.96 46.53 21.59
C LEU A 693 25.03 46.49 22.69
N GLU A 694 25.68 47.62 22.98
CA GLU A 694 26.77 47.65 23.96
C GLU A 694 26.31 47.21 25.37
N GLY A 695 25.09 47.57 25.76
CA GLY A 695 24.51 47.18 27.05
C GLY A 695 24.42 45.67 27.23
N VAL A 696 23.85 44.96 26.24
CA VAL A 696 23.76 43.49 26.28
C VAL A 696 25.13 42.82 26.14
N ASP A 697 26.04 43.38 25.33
CA ASP A 697 27.39 42.85 25.16
C ASP A 697 28.20 42.92 26.47
N ARG A 698 28.11 44.05 27.20
CA ARG A 698 28.73 44.21 28.53
C ARG A 698 28.17 43.20 29.54
N LEU A 699 26.86 43.01 29.54
CA LEU A 699 26.22 42.08 30.47
C LEU A 699 26.53 40.62 30.16
N LEU A 700 26.59 40.22 28.89
CA LEU A 700 27.02 38.88 28.49
C LEU A 700 28.49 38.64 28.87
N ALA A 701 29.35 39.65 28.76
CA ALA A 701 30.74 39.55 29.22
C ALA A 701 30.85 39.39 30.75
N LEU A 702 29.93 39.96 31.53
CA LEU A 702 29.82 39.72 32.98
C LEU A 702 29.29 38.31 33.27
N ALA A 703 28.26 37.87 32.54
CA ALA A 703 27.69 36.54 32.67
C ALA A 703 28.74 35.46 32.39
N ARG A 704 29.52 35.58 31.32
CA ARG A 704 30.60 34.63 31.00
C ARG A 704 31.72 34.57 32.04
N ARG A 705 31.96 35.67 32.78
CA ARG A 705 32.95 35.71 33.86
C ARG A 705 32.47 35.00 35.14
N SER A 706 31.17 35.08 35.42
CA SER A 706 30.51 34.48 36.60
C SER A 706 29.82 33.13 36.30
N SER A 707 29.81 32.68 35.05
CA SER A 707 29.09 31.46 34.64
C SER A 707 29.79 30.16 35.04
N VAL A 708 30.90 30.19 35.78
CA VAL A 708 31.52 28.96 36.29
C VAL A 708 30.69 28.38 37.43
N CYS A 709 30.15 29.25 38.30
CA CYS A 709 29.41 28.87 39.49
C CYS A 709 27.92 29.27 39.46
N CYS A 710 27.51 30.14 38.52
CA CYS A 710 26.14 30.65 38.44
C CYS A 710 25.54 30.41 37.04
N THR A 711 24.29 29.95 36.98
CA THR A 711 23.55 29.83 35.71
C THR A 711 22.78 31.10 35.39
N TRP A 712 22.99 31.69 34.22
CA TRP A 712 22.30 32.89 33.75
C TRP A 712 21.21 32.53 32.74
N VAL A 713 20.00 33.05 32.93
CA VAL A 713 18.87 32.83 32.01
C VAL A 713 18.28 34.18 31.59
N PHE A 714 18.41 34.53 30.32
CA PHE A 714 17.90 35.78 29.75
C PHE A 714 16.57 35.54 29.03
N ALA A 715 15.49 36.22 29.44
CA ALA A 715 14.24 36.21 28.67
C ALA A 715 14.21 37.37 27.68
N PHE A 716 14.08 37.05 26.39
CA PHE A 716 13.94 38.02 25.30
C PHE A 716 12.58 37.92 24.64
N ASP A 717 12.07 39.08 24.19
CA ASP A 717 10.97 39.10 23.25
C ASP A 717 11.39 38.60 21.85
N ALA A 718 10.52 37.85 21.19
CA ALA A 718 10.79 37.27 19.87
C ALA A 718 11.03 38.35 18.78
N VAL A 719 10.40 39.52 18.89
CA VAL A 719 10.53 40.61 17.93
C VAL A 719 11.92 41.21 18.00
N ILE A 720 12.39 41.57 19.21
CA ILE A 720 13.74 42.12 19.39
C ILE A 720 14.82 41.05 19.15
N TRP A 721 14.54 39.79 19.49
CA TRP A 721 15.47 38.69 19.28
C TRP A 721 15.79 38.50 17.79
N ALA A 722 14.82 38.70 16.91
CA ALA A 722 15.05 38.66 15.46
C ALA A 722 16.00 39.78 14.97
N PHE A 723 16.00 40.94 15.62
CA PHE A 723 16.97 42.00 15.38
C PHE A 723 18.35 41.62 15.93
N PHE A 724 18.42 41.24 17.21
CA PHE A 724 19.65 40.83 17.89
C PHE A 724 20.38 39.69 17.15
N SER A 725 19.65 38.65 16.76
CA SER A 725 20.21 37.49 16.06
C SER A 725 20.70 37.75 14.64
N ARG A 726 20.27 38.85 14.01
CA ARG A 726 20.81 39.31 12.72
C ARG A 726 22.07 40.16 12.91
N ALA A 727 22.12 40.94 13.99
CA ALA A 727 23.25 41.82 14.28
C ALA A 727 24.43 41.13 14.98
N ARG A 728 24.19 39.96 15.61
CA ARG A 728 25.20 39.14 16.30
C ARG A 728 25.04 37.67 15.96
N GLU A 729 26.16 36.96 15.86
CA GLU A 729 26.14 35.50 15.74
C GLU A 729 25.82 34.89 17.11
N VAL A 730 24.63 34.32 17.29
CA VAL A 730 24.06 34.03 18.61
C VAL A 730 24.67 32.78 19.28
N ARG A 731 25.10 31.78 18.50
CA ARG A 731 25.61 30.50 19.01
C ARG A 731 26.90 30.59 19.85
N PRO A 732 27.86 31.50 19.59
CA PRO A 732 28.97 31.70 20.51
C PRO A 732 28.57 32.45 21.80
N LEU A 733 27.44 33.18 21.82
CA LEU A 733 27.04 34.02 22.95
C LEU A 733 26.24 33.27 24.02
N PHE A 734 25.38 32.32 23.61
CA PHE A 734 24.55 31.50 24.49
C PHE A 734 24.86 30.01 24.32
N ASP A 735 24.89 29.27 25.43
CA ASP A 735 25.14 27.83 25.42
C ASP A 735 23.92 27.04 24.90
N ASP A 736 22.71 27.57 25.11
CA ASP A 736 21.48 27.06 24.51
C ASP A 736 20.40 28.16 24.39
N ILE A 737 19.48 27.99 23.43
CA ILE A 737 18.39 28.92 23.17
C ILE A 737 17.07 28.15 23.23
N ILE A 738 16.24 28.48 24.21
CA ILE A 738 14.96 27.83 24.49
C ILE A 738 13.85 28.70 23.91
N GLN A 739 13.35 28.31 22.74
CA GLN A 739 12.24 29.00 22.10
C GLN A 739 10.89 28.46 22.61
N LEU A 740 10.07 29.34 23.18
CA LEU A 740 8.72 28.99 23.61
C LEU A 740 7.84 28.77 22.39
N LYS A 741 7.22 27.59 22.35
CA LYS A 741 6.26 27.23 21.32
C LYS A 741 4.88 27.78 21.68
N PRO A 742 4.04 28.11 20.69
CA PRO A 742 2.64 28.43 20.92
C PRO A 742 1.91 27.31 21.67
N TRP A 743 0.92 27.67 22.49
CA TRP A 743 0.15 26.71 23.26
C TRP A 743 -0.80 25.90 22.36
N SER A 744 -1.07 24.66 22.75
CA SER A 744 -2.10 23.85 22.09
C SER A 744 -3.51 24.35 22.42
N GLU A 745 -4.49 24.02 21.57
CA GLU A 745 -5.93 24.29 21.80
C GLU A 745 -6.35 23.81 23.20
N GLU A 746 -6.01 22.57 23.56
CA GLU A 746 -6.27 22.00 24.89
C GLU A 746 -5.57 22.74 26.04
N GLY A 747 -4.39 23.32 25.79
CA GLY A 747 -3.69 24.16 26.76
C GLY A 747 -4.41 25.48 27.01
N ILE A 748 -4.83 26.15 25.94
CA ILE A 748 -5.61 27.40 26.02
C ILE A 748 -6.96 27.14 26.69
N VAL A 749 -7.69 26.09 26.30
CA VAL A 749 -8.98 25.73 26.92
C VAL A 749 -8.83 25.55 28.43
N ARG A 750 -7.82 24.78 28.87
CA ARG A 750 -7.55 24.58 30.29
C ARG A 750 -7.23 25.89 31.01
N LEU A 751 -6.43 26.77 30.40
CA LEU A 751 -6.14 28.11 30.95
C LEU A 751 -7.42 28.93 31.15
N LEU A 752 -8.28 28.99 30.13
CA LEU A 752 -9.52 29.77 30.17
C LEU A 752 -10.51 29.20 31.19
N GLU A 753 -10.69 27.89 31.24
CA GLU A 753 -11.57 27.22 32.20
C GLU A 753 -11.10 27.42 33.63
N GLN A 754 -9.80 27.29 33.88
CA GLN A 754 -9.23 27.49 35.21
C GLN A 754 -9.34 28.94 35.68
N ARG A 755 -9.01 29.91 34.81
CA ARG A 755 -9.15 31.35 35.12
C ARG A 755 -10.60 31.75 35.34
N SER A 756 -11.52 31.23 34.53
CA SER A 756 -12.95 31.49 34.68
C SER A 756 -13.48 30.88 35.99
N GLY A 757 -13.07 29.65 36.32
CA GLY A 757 -13.44 29.00 37.58
C GLY A 757 -12.94 29.75 38.81
N ALA A 758 -11.68 30.23 38.80
CA ALA A 758 -11.12 31.05 39.87
C ALA A 758 -11.84 32.40 40.03
N ALA A 759 -12.37 32.96 38.94
CA ALA A 759 -13.20 34.17 38.95
C ALA A 759 -14.69 33.89 39.25
N GLY A 760 -15.09 32.64 39.50
CA GLY A 760 -16.49 32.27 39.75
C GLY A 760 -17.40 32.31 38.51
N ILE A 761 -16.82 32.36 37.31
CA ILE A 761 -17.53 32.50 36.04
C ILE A 761 -17.85 31.12 35.46
N GLN A 762 -19.13 30.85 35.18
CA GLN A 762 -19.61 29.67 34.46
C GLN A 762 -20.08 30.05 33.05
N PRO A 763 -19.27 29.85 32.00
CA PRO A 763 -19.59 30.32 30.66
C PRO A 763 -20.64 29.45 29.98
N ASP A 764 -21.73 30.07 29.53
CA ASP A 764 -22.77 29.47 28.71
C ASP A 764 -22.59 29.82 27.23
N PHE A 765 -22.61 28.79 26.38
CA PHE A 765 -22.43 28.87 24.93
C PHE A 765 -23.75 28.78 24.15
N SER A 766 -24.90 28.75 24.85
CA SER A 766 -26.24 28.65 24.23
C SER A 766 -26.48 29.71 23.14
N ARG A 767 -25.95 30.93 23.33
CA ARG A 767 -26.06 32.04 22.38
C ARG A 767 -25.35 31.80 21.04
N LEU A 768 -24.43 30.85 20.98
CA LEU A 768 -23.68 30.47 19.78
C LEU A 768 -24.30 29.27 19.05
N VAL A 769 -25.32 28.63 19.62
CA VAL A 769 -26.04 27.52 18.99
C VAL A 769 -27.00 28.09 17.93
N GLY A 770 -26.85 27.62 16.68
CA GLY A 770 -27.75 27.97 15.58
C GLY A 770 -29.12 27.30 15.70
N ASP A 771 -30.06 27.69 14.84
CA ASP A 771 -31.42 27.15 14.87
C ASP A 771 -31.40 25.64 14.59
N LEU A 772 -31.81 24.86 15.59
CA LEU A 772 -31.93 23.42 15.49
C LEU A 772 -33.21 23.07 14.73
N PRO A 773 -33.21 22.03 13.87
CA PRO A 773 -34.43 21.59 13.20
C PRO A 773 -35.52 21.18 14.19
N ASP A 774 -36.79 21.32 13.82
CA ASP A 774 -37.96 21.00 14.67
C ASP A 774 -38.01 19.54 15.19
N TYR A 775 -37.18 18.65 14.64
CA TYR A 775 -37.05 17.25 15.07
C TYR A 775 -35.84 16.99 15.98
N ALA A 776 -35.07 18.02 16.32
CA ALA A 776 -33.91 17.89 17.19
C ALA A 776 -34.30 17.40 18.58
N ASP A 777 -33.46 16.58 19.18
CA ASP A 777 -33.63 16.10 20.53
C ASP A 777 -32.68 16.68 21.55
N GLU A 778 -32.88 16.33 22.82
CA GLU A 778 -32.01 16.75 23.93
C GLU A 778 -30.54 16.34 23.69
N ILE A 779 -30.29 15.24 22.96
CA ILE A 779 -28.93 14.84 22.58
C ILE A 779 -28.40 15.74 21.47
N ASP A 780 -29.22 16.10 20.49
CA ASP A 780 -28.86 17.04 19.43
C ASP A 780 -28.60 18.45 20.00
N GLU A 781 -29.35 18.88 21.02
CA GLU A 781 -29.12 20.12 21.77
C GLU A 781 -27.79 20.09 22.52
N ILE A 782 -27.51 19.01 23.27
CA ILE A 782 -26.23 18.83 23.97
C ILE A 782 -25.07 18.75 22.96
N GLU A 783 -25.21 18.01 21.86
CA GLU A 783 -24.18 17.90 20.82
C GLU A 783 -23.96 19.25 20.12
N ALA A 784 -25.02 20.05 19.93
CA ALA A 784 -24.92 21.37 19.35
C ALA A 784 -24.26 22.37 20.29
N LEU A 785 -24.55 22.31 21.59
CA LEU A 785 -23.90 23.12 22.61
C LEU A 785 -22.41 22.78 22.72
N ASP A 786 -22.07 21.48 22.79
CA ASP A 786 -20.67 21.01 22.80
C ASP A 786 -19.93 21.43 21.53
N ARG A 787 -20.61 21.41 20.38
CA ARG A 787 -20.06 21.88 19.10
C ARG A 787 -19.84 23.38 19.10
N ALA A 788 -20.75 24.17 19.65
CA ALA A 788 -20.63 25.61 19.77
C ALA A 788 -19.47 26.01 20.71
N ARG A 789 -19.38 25.35 21.87
CA ARG A 789 -18.27 25.49 22.83
C ARG A 789 -16.92 25.15 22.20
N SER A 790 -16.80 23.96 21.62
CA SER A 790 -15.56 23.52 20.98
C SER A 790 -15.20 24.41 19.77
N GLY A 791 -16.20 24.83 19.00
CA GLY A 791 -16.04 25.74 17.86
C GLY A 791 -15.53 27.11 18.28
N TYR A 792 -16.07 27.68 19.35
CA TYR A 792 -15.62 28.95 19.91
C TYR A 792 -14.18 28.88 20.42
N TYR A 793 -13.84 27.87 21.23
CA TYR A 793 -12.47 27.76 21.73
C TYR A 793 -11.45 27.57 20.62
N ARG A 794 -11.80 26.81 19.58
CA ARG A 794 -10.96 26.67 18.39
C ARG A 794 -10.81 27.98 17.63
N LEU A 795 -11.88 28.75 17.47
CA LEU A 795 -11.85 30.07 16.86
C LEU A 795 -10.91 31.02 17.62
N LEU A 796 -11.01 31.04 18.95
CA LEU A 796 -10.18 31.87 19.81
C LEU A 796 -8.71 31.42 19.80
N TRP A 797 -8.44 30.12 19.85
CA TRP A 797 -7.09 29.56 19.75
C TRP A 797 -6.45 29.89 18.40
N ASP A 798 -7.18 29.75 17.29
CA ASP A 798 -6.69 30.07 15.94
C ASP A 798 -6.41 31.58 15.80
N TYR A 799 -7.30 32.43 16.31
CA TYR A 799 -7.11 33.88 16.28
C TYR A 799 -5.93 34.35 17.14
N SER A 800 -5.77 33.77 18.33
CA SER A 800 -4.63 34.07 19.21
C SER A 800 -3.34 33.35 18.79
N LEU A 801 -3.39 32.48 17.77
CA LEU A 801 -2.28 31.62 17.34
C LEU A 801 -1.64 30.83 18.50
N GLY A 802 -2.41 30.50 19.54
CA GLY A 802 -1.92 29.84 20.76
C GLY A 802 -1.18 30.76 21.75
N ASN A 803 -1.31 32.09 21.65
CA ASN A 803 -0.79 33.05 22.62
C ASN A 803 -1.77 33.22 23.80
N PRO A 804 -1.40 32.81 25.03
CA PRO A 804 -2.34 32.78 26.16
C PRO A 804 -2.80 34.16 26.62
N ALA A 805 -1.97 35.21 26.51
CA ALA A 805 -2.38 36.57 26.87
C ALA A 805 -3.45 37.10 25.92
N VAL A 806 -3.25 36.89 24.61
CA VAL A 806 -4.23 37.26 23.58
C VAL A 806 -5.52 36.44 23.77
N SER A 807 -5.41 35.14 24.03
CA SER A 807 -6.58 34.31 24.31
C SER A 807 -7.39 34.83 25.50
N LEU A 808 -6.73 35.19 26.62
CA LEU A 808 -7.40 35.72 27.82
C LEU A 808 -8.04 37.08 27.56
N HIS A 809 -7.37 37.98 26.84
CA HIS A 809 -7.89 39.29 26.48
C HIS A 809 -9.19 39.21 25.68
N PHE A 810 -9.21 38.40 24.62
CA PHE A 810 -10.41 38.23 23.80
C PHE A 810 -11.47 37.35 24.47
N TRP A 811 -11.07 36.45 25.37
CA TRP A 811 -12.01 35.70 26.20
C TRP A 811 -12.79 36.60 27.14
N ARG A 812 -12.11 37.46 27.93
CA ARG A 812 -12.79 38.41 28.83
C ARG A 812 -13.66 39.40 28.06
N ALA A 813 -13.25 39.79 26.85
CA ALA A 813 -14.03 40.67 25.98
C ALA A 813 -15.29 39.98 25.39
N SER A 814 -15.30 38.65 25.30
CA SER A 814 -16.41 37.83 24.79
C SER A 814 -17.50 37.52 25.81
N LEU A 815 -17.22 37.68 27.11
CA LEU A 815 -18.16 37.34 28.18
C LEU A 815 -19.12 38.52 28.45
N ARG A 816 -20.40 38.21 28.63
CA ARG A 816 -21.46 39.14 29.02
C ARG A 816 -22.35 38.53 30.09
N VAL A 817 -23.15 39.36 30.76
CA VAL A 817 -24.11 38.92 31.77
C VAL A 817 -25.51 39.02 31.21
N SER A 818 -26.25 37.90 31.20
CA SER A 818 -27.64 37.87 30.76
C SER A 818 -28.55 38.58 31.76
N ALA A 819 -29.78 38.90 31.35
CA ALA A 819 -30.79 39.47 32.27
C ALA A 819 -31.10 38.55 33.47
N ALA A 820 -30.82 37.25 33.38
CA ALA A 820 -30.97 36.28 34.47
C ALA A 820 -29.72 36.16 35.37
N GLY A 821 -28.65 36.92 35.09
CA GLY A 821 -27.40 36.88 35.84
C GLY A 821 -26.42 35.78 35.40
N GLU A 822 -26.67 35.12 34.27
CA GLU A 822 -25.81 34.05 33.75
C GLU A 822 -24.70 34.60 32.85
N HIS A 823 -23.51 34.00 32.89
CA HIS A 823 -22.39 34.43 32.03
C HIS A 823 -22.52 33.81 30.64
N VAL A 824 -22.90 34.61 29.66
CA VAL A 824 -23.09 34.18 28.27
C VAL A 824 -21.90 34.58 27.41
N VAL A 825 -21.48 33.64 26.54
CA VAL A 825 -20.38 33.84 25.60
C VAL A 825 -20.91 34.36 24.27
N ARG A 826 -20.34 35.48 23.81
CA ARG A 826 -20.55 36.02 22.45
C ARG A 826 -19.27 35.90 21.64
N LEU A 827 -19.39 35.90 20.32
CA LEU A 827 -18.22 36.02 19.45
C LEU A 827 -17.48 37.32 19.74
N PHE A 828 -16.15 37.23 19.84
CA PHE A 828 -15.31 38.42 19.92
C PHE A 828 -15.26 39.11 18.55
N ASP A 829 -15.10 40.43 18.57
CA ASP A 829 -14.92 41.22 17.36
C ASP A 829 -13.43 41.56 17.20
N PRO A 830 -12.72 40.95 16.22
CA PRO A 830 -11.32 41.25 16.01
C PRO A 830 -11.14 42.66 15.40
N PRO A 831 -10.14 43.44 15.83
CA PRO A 831 -9.84 44.72 15.19
C PRO A 831 -9.56 44.57 13.69
N SER A 832 -10.04 45.52 12.89
CA SER A 832 -9.85 45.54 11.44
C SER A 832 -8.37 45.74 11.07
N THR A 833 -7.79 44.78 10.33
CA THR A 833 -6.42 44.91 9.81
C THR A 833 -6.32 45.84 8.61
N GLN A 834 -7.45 46.13 7.93
CA GLN A 834 -7.48 47.02 6.77
C GLN A 834 -7.03 48.44 7.11
N ASP A 835 -7.25 48.86 8.35
CA ASP A 835 -6.84 50.20 8.79
C ASP A 835 -5.33 50.30 9.00
N LEU A 836 -4.68 49.20 9.40
CA LEU A 836 -3.22 49.09 9.53
C LEU A 836 -2.53 49.01 8.15
N GLU A 837 -3.12 48.29 7.19
CA GLU A 837 -2.62 48.18 5.81
C GLU A 837 -2.64 49.51 5.05
N ARG A 838 -3.51 50.44 5.45
CA ARG A 838 -3.66 51.77 4.84
C ARG A 838 -2.77 52.83 5.48
N LEU A 839 -1.98 52.47 6.50
CA LEU A 839 -1.09 53.42 7.16
C LEU A 839 0.07 53.82 6.24
N PRO A 840 0.50 55.09 6.26
CA PRO A 840 1.76 55.50 5.65
C PRO A 840 2.95 54.72 6.24
N ASP A 841 3.97 54.45 5.43
CA ASP A 841 5.17 53.71 5.85
C ASP A 841 5.81 54.30 7.11
N SER A 842 5.84 55.64 7.25
CA SER A 842 6.37 56.32 8.44
C SER A 842 5.61 55.92 9.71
N ALA A 843 4.29 55.85 9.67
CA ALA A 843 3.47 55.42 10.80
C ALA A 843 3.67 53.93 11.10
N VAL A 844 3.85 53.09 10.07
CA VAL A 844 4.17 51.66 10.25
C VAL A 844 5.55 51.48 10.89
N PHE A 845 6.56 52.27 10.49
CA PHE A 845 7.88 52.26 11.12
C PHE A 845 7.83 52.70 12.59
N VAL A 846 7.05 53.74 12.91
CA VAL A 846 6.82 54.19 14.28
C VAL A 846 6.14 53.11 15.12
N LEU A 847 5.04 52.51 14.63
CA LEU A 847 4.36 51.42 15.34
C LEU A 847 5.27 50.20 15.54
N ARG A 848 6.07 49.84 14.52
CA ARG A 848 7.05 48.77 14.64
C ARG A 848 8.11 49.08 15.70
N ALA A 849 8.61 50.32 15.75
CA ALA A 849 9.59 50.74 16.74
C ALA A 849 9.01 50.69 18.16
N ILE A 850 7.75 51.11 18.35
CA ILE A 850 7.04 50.98 19.63
C ILE A 850 6.98 49.50 20.07
N VAL A 851 6.59 48.59 19.17
CA VAL A 851 6.55 47.15 19.48
C VAL A 851 7.94 46.58 19.77
N GLN A 852 8.99 47.07 19.12
CA GLN A 852 10.36 46.62 19.34
C GLN A 852 10.96 47.09 20.66
N LEU A 853 10.67 48.33 21.06
CA LEU A 853 11.23 48.97 22.26
C LEU A 853 10.43 48.67 23.54
N ASP A 854 9.21 48.13 23.41
CA ASP A 854 8.25 47.86 24.50
C ASP A 854 7.73 49.15 25.16
N GLU A 855 8.58 49.87 25.89
CA GLU A 855 8.32 51.19 26.47
C GLU A 855 9.37 52.18 25.94
N ALA A 856 8.94 53.24 25.25
CA ALA A 856 9.83 54.19 24.61
C ALA A 856 9.30 55.62 24.66
N SER A 857 10.20 56.58 24.83
CA SER A 857 9.88 57.99 24.63
C SER A 857 9.83 58.33 23.13
N VAL A 858 9.21 59.47 22.80
CA VAL A 858 9.18 59.99 21.42
C VAL A 858 10.59 60.17 20.87
N ALA A 859 11.56 60.54 21.71
CA ALA A 859 12.96 60.70 21.31
C ALA A 859 13.58 59.36 20.93
N ASP A 860 13.36 58.31 21.74
CA ASP A 860 13.90 56.97 21.49
C ASP A 860 13.33 56.38 20.18
N ILE A 861 12.05 56.62 19.90
CA ILE A 861 11.40 56.18 18.66
C ILE A 861 11.96 56.95 17.45
N ALA A 862 12.17 58.26 17.57
CA ALA A 862 12.76 59.07 16.51
C ALA A 862 14.19 58.61 16.18
N GLU A 863 14.99 58.29 17.19
CA GLU A 863 16.34 57.77 17.03
C GLU A 863 16.36 56.37 16.40
N ALA A 864 15.50 55.46 16.89
CA ALA A 864 15.35 54.12 16.35
C ALA A 864 14.86 54.06 14.90
N THR A 865 14.00 55.01 14.50
CA THR A 865 13.42 55.06 13.14
C THR A 865 14.16 55.98 12.19
N MET A 866 15.04 56.85 12.71
CA MET A 866 15.70 57.93 11.97
C MET A 866 14.70 58.89 11.28
N LEU A 867 13.50 59.03 11.84
CA LEU A 867 12.44 59.94 11.38
C LEU A 867 12.47 61.27 12.13
N ASP A 868 11.89 62.32 11.52
CA ASP A 868 11.74 63.61 12.21
C ASP A 868 10.75 63.47 13.38
N ARG A 869 11.05 64.14 14.49
CA ARG A 869 10.24 64.08 15.72
C ARG A 869 8.78 64.41 15.47
N ASN A 870 8.47 65.37 14.59
CA ASN A 870 7.07 65.74 14.30
C ASN A 870 6.32 64.60 13.60
N GLN A 871 6.99 63.84 12.73
CA GLN A 871 6.39 62.68 12.05
C GLN A 871 6.07 61.56 13.05
N VAL A 872 6.94 61.36 14.04
CA VAL A 872 6.71 60.39 15.13
C VAL A 872 5.52 60.83 15.99
N GLU A 873 5.45 62.09 16.40
CA GLU A 873 4.34 62.62 17.20
C GLU A 873 2.99 62.53 16.47
N ASP A 874 2.95 62.83 15.17
CA ASP A 874 1.74 62.70 14.36
C ASP A 874 1.28 61.24 14.22
N ALA A 875 2.22 60.30 14.04
CA ALA A 875 1.92 58.88 13.98
C ALA A 875 1.40 58.33 15.33
N ILE A 876 1.99 58.74 16.45
CA ILE A 876 1.52 58.38 17.79
C ILE A 876 0.13 58.95 18.05
N ARG A 877 -0.10 60.23 17.71
CA ARG A 877 -1.41 60.86 17.86
C ARG A 877 -2.47 60.09 17.06
N TYR A 878 -2.16 59.70 15.84
CA TYR A 878 -3.03 58.90 15.00
C TYR A 878 -3.37 57.55 15.64
N ALA A 879 -2.37 56.85 16.17
CA ALA A 879 -2.55 55.56 16.85
C ALA A 879 -3.45 55.68 18.09
N LEU A 880 -3.23 56.70 18.92
CA LEU A 880 -4.02 56.96 20.14
C LEU A 880 -5.49 57.26 19.83
N VAL A 881 -5.77 58.06 18.80
CA VAL A 881 -7.16 58.38 18.38
C VAL A 881 -7.92 57.11 18.00
N ARG A 882 -7.23 56.12 17.42
CA ARG A 882 -7.80 54.84 16.99
C ARG A 882 -7.70 53.73 18.03
N ARG A 883 -7.09 54.00 19.19
CA ARG A 883 -6.86 53.04 20.28
C ARG A 883 -6.09 51.80 19.83
N TYR A 884 -5.04 52.00 19.03
CA TYR A 884 -4.07 50.95 18.69
C TYR A 884 -3.16 50.59 19.85
#